data_AF-A0A7L5UGJ5-F1
#
_entry.id   AF-A0A7L5UGJ5-F1
#
_cell.length_a   1.000
_cell.length_b   1.000
_cell.length_c   1.000
_cell.angle_alpha   90.00
_cell.angle_beta   90.00
_cell.angle_gamma   90.00
#
_symmetry.space_group_name_H-M   'P 1'
#
loop_
_entity.id
_entity.type
_entity.pdbx_description
1 polymer ?
#
loop_
_entity_poly.entity_id
_entity_poly.type
_entity_poly.pdbx_seq_one_letter_code
_entity_poly.pdbx_strand_id
1 'polypeptide(L)'
;MAEHINHVNKRKYYRIGLDIAKEGDEVFNLTEYFKARMGDRNAPMLLTFYQQGSLMNVKGKKPFIQGNVGHYSFDEDGKIVMADDAALVTYTGTTADTDYAGHVTYIFPEQMFPQEGIFYGSIGLIDDETDQKVTSVDIWFKVYKGVAYLGKASNYYLSDLEQLKANYEEKIRQALLTAQGDFDAKAQALQTVLDDYKKQATDLIDKLNTQGQTTNAMMETVKAALTELQTKIQQDGLFTKADAQAIENTITQQLSDTEAKLDEKINNFGAINVDESAISGGFVKDYFKPEISRVKSELQSGLFTFTQMNDTHWETITRVKPEAYRSLNHVKNALAFSDVSDLIVLNGDNTNSDTASLDGVKHDIQTLTNVFFDEVTDGKADRFIGLGNHDDGSTRREYQLNRFLAQDNYLHDAYFRKAYRTDQLLNGETRDNGSIYFYKDYPEKKIRFILINTNDIAEGVLDNSGSQKFDRWGTHTVRQEQMNWLYNVALANVPVDYHVVVMGHTPLNANASGGWHDGINNNDTIGYHNLTLVADLLCAFRDGSKVELNSTEANFPLNLEADFTKQGPRNLVGYFCGHTHQDEITTYNGLSIVEVACSVFYDNFKSRFVDTPSEDGFAIVQVDTENRKAHIHGFGYSQSRSVSY
;
A
#
# COMPACT_ATOMS: atom_id res chain seq x y z
N MET A 1 7.70 36.88 4.57
CA MET A 1 8.20 36.93 3.19
C MET A 1 7.48 35.83 2.44
N ALA A 2 6.79 36.17 1.34
CA ALA A 2 5.97 35.23 0.59
C ALA A 2 6.85 34.24 -0.17
N GLU A 3 6.66 32.94 0.06
CA GLU A 3 7.35 31.91 -0.72
C GLU A 3 6.79 31.88 -2.15
N HIS A 4 7.65 32.21 -3.09
CA HIS A 4 7.38 32.09 -4.52
C HIS A 4 7.44 30.61 -4.92
N ILE A 5 6.30 30.01 -5.23
CA ILE A 5 6.24 28.70 -5.88
C ILE A 5 6.77 28.85 -7.31
N ASN A 6 8.01 28.42 -7.56
CA ASN A 6 8.59 28.39 -8.90
C ASN A 6 8.31 27.04 -9.59
N HIS A 7 7.16 26.93 -10.24
CA HIS A 7 6.78 25.75 -11.03
C HIS A 7 7.36 25.82 -12.45
N VAL A 8 8.69 25.70 -12.59
CA VAL A 8 9.38 25.74 -13.90
C VAL A 8 9.78 24.32 -14.32
N ASN A 9 8.86 23.52 -14.89
CA ASN A 9 9.13 22.25 -15.60
C ASN A 9 10.30 21.38 -15.08
N LYS A 10 10.43 21.17 -13.75
CA LYS A 10 11.57 20.44 -13.14
C LYS A 10 12.97 20.98 -13.54
N ARG A 11 13.09 22.28 -13.87
CA ARG A 11 14.27 22.95 -14.48
C ARG A 11 14.75 22.30 -15.79
N LYS A 12 13.93 21.46 -16.44
CA LYS A 12 14.20 20.91 -17.76
C LYS A 12 13.77 21.92 -18.82
N TYR A 13 14.73 22.38 -19.62
CA TYR A 13 14.46 23.16 -20.81
C TYR A 13 14.09 22.20 -21.94
N TYR A 14 12.80 22.11 -22.28
CA TYR A 14 12.38 21.39 -23.48
C TYR A 14 12.69 22.25 -24.71
N ARG A 15 13.68 21.84 -25.50
CA ARG A 15 13.84 22.35 -26.87
C ARG A 15 13.14 21.37 -27.80
N ILE A 16 11.91 21.71 -28.20
CA ILE A 16 11.15 20.90 -29.14
C ILE A 16 11.66 21.22 -30.54
N GLY A 17 12.43 20.30 -31.13
CA GLY A 17 12.95 20.41 -32.49
C GLY A 17 12.00 19.75 -33.49
N LEU A 18 11.69 20.43 -34.58
CA LEU A 18 10.95 19.87 -35.72
C LEU A 18 11.77 20.03 -36.99
N ASP A 19 11.85 18.96 -37.80
CA ASP A 19 12.50 19.01 -39.11
C ASP A 19 11.46 19.06 -40.24
N ILE A 20 11.72 19.88 -41.26
CA ILE A 20 10.89 19.94 -42.47
C ILE A 20 11.21 18.81 -43.47
N ALA A 21 12.24 18.00 -43.23
CA ALA A 21 12.67 16.92 -44.11
C ALA A 21 11.72 15.71 -44.17
N LYS A 22 10.71 15.62 -43.29
CA LYS A 22 9.62 14.60 -43.31
C LYS A 22 10.09 13.19 -43.67
N GLU A 23 11.05 12.65 -42.93
CA GLU A 23 11.53 11.28 -43.14
C GLU A 23 10.45 10.28 -42.64
N GLY A 24 9.52 9.89 -43.52
CA GLY A 24 8.48 8.88 -43.25
C GLY A 24 7.14 9.43 -42.70
N ASP A 25 6.14 8.54 -42.59
CA ASP A 25 4.80 8.80 -42.04
C ASP A 25 4.82 8.91 -40.49
N GLU A 26 5.78 9.68 -39.95
CA GLU A 26 5.90 9.86 -38.51
C GLU A 26 4.90 10.92 -38.00
N VAL A 27 4.20 10.61 -36.91
CA VAL A 27 3.36 11.57 -36.17
C VAL A 27 4.02 11.82 -34.83
N PHE A 28 4.27 13.08 -34.48
CA PHE A 28 4.97 13.42 -33.24
C PHE A 28 4.01 13.82 -32.10
N ASN A 29 4.08 13.10 -30.99
CA ASN A 29 3.31 13.38 -29.78
C ASN A 29 3.96 14.50 -28.95
N LEU A 30 3.28 15.65 -28.86
CA LEU A 30 3.71 16.81 -28.10
C LEU A 30 3.06 16.93 -26.71
N THR A 31 2.22 15.97 -26.29
CA THR A 31 1.45 16.04 -25.04
C THR A 31 2.30 16.26 -23.78
N GLU A 32 3.51 15.71 -23.76
CA GLU A 32 4.42 15.89 -22.61
C GLU A 32 5.06 17.29 -22.57
N TYR A 33 5.14 17.95 -23.73
CA TYR A 33 5.88 19.19 -23.94
C TYR A 33 4.97 20.43 -24.00
N PHE A 34 3.72 20.25 -24.43
CA PHE A 34 2.72 21.31 -24.50
C PHE A 34 1.38 20.81 -23.96
N LYS A 35 0.82 21.54 -22.99
CA LYS A 35 -0.47 21.23 -22.35
C LYS A 35 -1.41 22.39 -22.59
N ALA A 36 -2.47 22.16 -23.36
CA ALA A 36 -3.50 23.15 -23.64
C ALA A 36 -4.79 22.83 -22.89
N ARG A 37 -5.59 23.85 -22.58
CA ARG A 37 -6.93 23.70 -22.04
C ARG A 37 -7.96 24.49 -22.85
N MET A 38 -9.19 24.02 -22.83
CA MET A 38 -10.31 24.79 -23.34
C MET A 38 -10.40 26.14 -22.62
N GLY A 39 -10.39 27.22 -23.39
CA GLY A 39 -10.45 28.58 -22.85
C GLY A 39 -9.09 29.27 -22.64
N ASP A 40 -7.96 28.59 -22.89
CA ASP A 40 -6.62 29.20 -22.75
C ASP A 40 -6.44 30.36 -23.74
N ARG A 41 -5.99 31.52 -23.23
CA ARG A 41 -5.73 32.74 -24.03
C ARG A 41 -4.24 33.05 -24.04
N ASN A 42 -3.70 33.37 -25.22
CA ASN A 42 -2.29 33.70 -25.44
C ASN A 42 -1.32 32.59 -24.98
N ALA A 43 -1.68 31.32 -25.19
CA ALA A 43 -0.86 30.19 -24.77
C ALA A 43 0.40 30.09 -25.66
N PRO A 44 1.62 30.27 -25.11
CA PRO A 44 2.84 30.24 -25.90
C PRO A 44 3.39 28.81 -26.05
N MET A 45 3.69 28.41 -27.28
CA MET A 45 4.42 27.17 -27.59
C MET A 45 5.72 27.51 -28.33
N LEU A 46 6.86 27.11 -27.77
CA LEU A 46 8.18 27.41 -28.31
C LEU A 46 8.76 26.21 -29.05
N LEU A 47 9.16 26.40 -30.31
CA LEU A 47 9.70 25.37 -31.19
C LEU A 47 11.01 25.82 -31.84
N THR A 48 11.83 24.87 -32.28
CA THR A 48 13.02 25.11 -33.11
C THR A 48 12.90 24.33 -34.42
N PHE A 49 13.03 25.01 -35.57
CA PHE A 49 12.95 24.37 -36.89
C PHE A 49 14.32 23.99 -37.44
N TYR A 50 14.38 22.80 -38.03
CA TYR A 50 15.51 22.22 -38.74
C TYR A 50 15.13 21.90 -40.18
N GLN A 51 16.12 21.85 -41.05
CA GLN A 51 16.03 21.37 -42.42
C GLN A 51 17.16 20.37 -42.65
N GLN A 52 16.80 19.09 -42.82
CA GLN A 52 17.76 17.99 -43.02
C GLN A 52 18.84 17.95 -41.93
N GLY A 53 18.41 18.04 -40.67
CA GLY A 53 19.25 18.04 -39.48
C GLY A 53 20.03 19.32 -39.22
N SER A 54 19.94 20.33 -40.11
CA SER A 54 20.60 21.63 -39.94
C SER A 54 19.63 22.70 -39.45
N LEU A 55 20.07 23.55 -38.54
CA LEU A 55 19.23 24.63 -38.00
C LEU A 55 18.73 25.55 -39.13
N MET A 56 17.41 25.75 -39.22
CA MET A 56 16.79 26.50 -40.29
C MET A 56 16.76 28.00 -39.95
N ASN A 57 17.10 28.89 -40.89
CA ASN A 57 16.86 30.33 -40.73
C ASN A 57 15.37 30.62 -40.98
N VAL A 58 14.66 31.01 -39.93
CA VAL A 58 13.20 31.23 -39.96
C VAL A 58 12.83 32.71 -39.97
N LYS A 59 13.80 33.63 -40.00
CA LYS A 59 13.51 35.07 -40.05
C LYS A 59 12.77 35.43 -41.34
N GLY A 60 11.74 36.27 -41.20
CA GLY A 60 10.87 36.69 -42.31
C GLY A 60 9.77 35.66 -42.63
N LYS A 61 9.55 34.68 -41.73
CA LYS A 61 8.46 33.71 -41.83
C LYS A 61 7.46 33.92 -40.70
N LYS A 62 6.23 33.46 -40.89
CA LYS A 62 5.14 33.48 -39.90
C LYS A 62 4.86 32.07 -39.41
N PRO A 63 4.72 31.82 -38.09
CA PRO A 63 4.26 30.53 -37.60
C PRO A 63 2.84 30.25 -38.07
N PHE A 64 2.57 29.01 -38.46
CA PHE A 64 1.25 28.54 -38.87
C PHE A 64 0.98 27.13 -38.35
N ILE A 65 -0.24 26.87 -37.90
CA ILE A 65 -0.71 25.54 -37.52
C ILE A 65 -2.15 25.35 -38.01
N GLN A 66 -2.49 24.15 -38.46
CA GLN A 66 -3.84 23.78 -38.84
C GLN A 66 -4.10 22.31 -38.49
N GLY A 67 -5.27 22.04 -37.93
CA GLY A 67 -5.67 20.69 -37.54
C GLY A 67 -7.08 20.65 -36.98
N ASN A 68 -7.45 19.51 -36.41
CA ASN A 68 -8.73 19.30 -35.75
C ASN A 68 -8.55 19.18 -34.24
N VAL A 69 -9.50 19.71 -33.46
CA VAL A 69 -9.55 19.56 -32.01
C VAL A 69 -10.83 18.85 -31.61
N GLY A 70 -10.74 17.72 -30.92
CA GLY A 70 -11.91 16.97 -30.46
C GLY A 70 -11.58 15.58 -29.95
N HIS A 71 -12.63 14.78 -29.74
CA HIS A 71 -12.47 13.39 -29.33
C HIS A 71 -11.80 12.57 -30.44
N TYR A 72 -11.15 11.47 -30.05
CA TYR A 72 -10.39 10.64 -30.96
C TYR A 72 -10.43 9.18 -30.53
N SER A 73 -10.10 8.32 -31.48
CA SER A 73 -9.87 6.89 -31.29
C SER A 73 -8.62 6.47 -32.07
N PHE A 74 -8.21 5.21 -31.92
CA PHE A 74 -7.17 4.61 -32.74
C PHE A 74 -7.80 3.53 -33.62
N ASP A 75 -7.40 3.48 -34.90
CA ASP A 75 -7.79 2.39 -35.79
C ASP A 75 -7.00 1.10 -35.53
N GLU A 76 -7.27 0.05 -36.30
CA GLU A 76 -6.63 -1.27 -36.18
C GLU A 76 -5.11 -1.22 -36.42
N ASP A 77 -4.61 -0.20 -37.12
CA ASP A 77 -3.19 0.04 -37.39
C ASP A 77 -2.55 1.02 -36.36
N GLY A 78 -3.31 1.44 -35.34
CA GLY A 78 -2.86 2.36 -34.30
C GLY A 78 -2.78 3.82 -34.74
N LYS A 79 -3.42 4.21 -35.84
CA LYS A 79 -3.46 5.60 -36.32
C LYS A 79 -4.60 6.38 -35.67
N ILE A 80 -4.38 7.66 -35.46
CA ILE A 80 -5.36 8.56 -34.83
C ILE A 80 -6.53 8.82 -35.79
N VAL A 81 -7.73 8.52 -35.33
CA VAL A 81 -9.00 8.83 -36.01
C VAL A 81 -9.77 9.83 -35.16
N MET A 82 -9.91 11.06 -35.68
CA MET A 82 -10.71 12.10 -35.04
C MET A 82 -12.20 11.77 -35.16
N ALA A 83 -12.95 11.98 -34.09
CA ALA A 83 -14.40 11.80 -34.07
C ALA A 83 -15.11 12.91 -34.86
N ASP A 84 -16.37 12.65 -35.24
CA ASP A 84 -17.20 13.58 -36.05
C ASP A 84 -17.43 14.95 -35.38
N ASP A 85 -17.22 15.04 -34.07
CA ASP A 85 -17.34 16.28 -33.32
C ASP A 85 -16.10 17.18 -33.42
N ALA A 86 -15.00 16.71 -34.01
CA ALA A 86 -13.74 17.44 -34.05
C ALA A 86 -13.84 18.74 -34.89
N ALA A 87 -13.45 19.85 -34.27
CA ALA A 87 -13.52 21.18 -34.87
C ALA A 87 -12.22 21.54 -35.58
N LEU A 88 -12.31 22.03 -36.82
CA LEU A 88 -11.16 22.56 -37.56
C LEU A 88 -10.68 23.88 -36.92
N VAL A 89 -9.39 23.93 -36.58
CA VAL A 89 -8.73 25.12 -36.04
C VAL A 89 -7.53 25.50 -36.90
N THR A 90 -7.25 26.79 -36.97
CA THR A 90 -6.13 27.36 -37.72
C THR A 90 -5.60 28.58 -36.99
N TYR A 91 -4.28 28.72 -36.97
CA TYR A 91 -3.61 29.90 -36.44
C TYR A 91 -2.45 30.31 -37.35
N THR A 92 -2.31 31.62 -37.55
CA THR A 92 -1.17 32.24 -38.21
C THR A 92 -0.68 33.39 -37.33
N GLY A 93 0.60 33.36 -36.96
CA GLY A 93 1.24 34.46 -36.23
C GLY A 93 1.88 35.49 -37.16
N THR A 94 2.87 36.20 -36.66
CA THR A 94 3.56 37.29 -37.34
C THR A 94 5.04 36.99 -37.52
N THR A 95 5.73 37.79 -38.34
CA THR A 95 7.18 37.66 -38.51
C THR A 95 7.97 38.04 -37.26
N ALA A 96 7.37 38.76 -36.32
CA ALA A 96 7.97 39.07 -35.02
C ALA A 96 8.11 37.85 -34.11
N ASP A 97 7.39 36.76 -34.40
CA ASP A 97 7.38 35.53 -33.61
C ASP A 97 8.48 34.53 -34.03
N THR A 98 9.39 34.96 -34.92
CA THR A 98 10.49 34.16 -35.51
C THR A 98 11.84 34.85 -35.40
N ASP A 99 12.94 34.10 -35.30
CA ASP A 99 14.30 34.64 -35.24
C ASP A 99 15.30 34.01 -36.23
N TYR A 100 16.55 34.47 -36.20
CA TYR A 100 17.63 34.00 -37.09
C TYR A 100 18.15 32.58 -36.74
N ALA A 101 17.78 32.02 -35.59
CA ALA A 101 18.33 30.79 -35.03
C ALA A 101 17.29 29.66 -34.97
N GLY A 102 16.33 29.66 -35.91
CA GLY A 102 15.32 28.61 -36.00
C GLY A 102 14.25 28.65 -34.92
N HIS A 103 14.30 29.61 -33.99
CA HIS A 103 13.34 29.67 -32.89
C HIS A 103 12.05 30.36 -33.32
N VAL A 104 10.94 29.77 -32.90
CA VAL A 104 9.60 30.20 -33.26
C VAL A 104 8.69 30.11 -32.04
N THR A 105 7.91 31.15 -31.77
CA THR A 105 6.89 31.13 -30.72
C THR A 105 5.49 31.17 -31.34
N TYR A 106 4.68 30.15 -31.09
CA TYR A 106 3.26 30.15 -31.45
C TYR A 106 2.47 30.69 -30.27
N ILE A 107 1.67 31.75 -30.47
CA ILE A 107 0.87 32.36 -29.40
C ILE A 107 -0.60 32.09 -29.70
N PHE A 108 -1.14 31.03 -29.12
CA PHE A 108 -2.48 30.56 -29.47
C PHE A 108 -3.58 31.38 -28.79
N PRO A 109 -4.58 31.85 -29.57
CA PRO A 109 -5.78 32.46 -29.01
C PRO A 109 -6.78 31.39 -28.53
N GLU A 110 -7.79 31.80 -27.76
CA GLU A 110 -8.81 30.90 -27.20
C GLU A 110 -9.49 30.00 -28.23
N GLN A 111 -9.70 30.53 -29.44
CA GLN A 111 -10.35 29.82 -30.55
C GLN A 111 -9.55 28.59 -31.03
N MET A 112 -8.28 28.45 -30.62
CA MET A 112 -7.49 27.25 -30.90
C MET A 112 -7.89 26.05 -30.06
N PHE A 113 -8.64 26.24 -28.97
CA PHE A 113 -9.04 25.18 -28.04
C PHE A 113 -10.56 25.18 -27.81
N PRO A 114 -11.36 24.90 -28.86
CA PRO A 114 -12.82 25.01 -28.80
C PRO A 114 -13.49 23.95 -27.91
N GLN A 115 -12.84 22.80 -27.71
CA GLN A 115 -13.36 21.67 -26.93
C GLN A 115 -12.25 20.75 -26.40
N GLU A 116 -12.58 19.83 -25.48
CA GLU A 116 -11.66 18.85 -24.91
C GLU A 116 -11.36 17.69 -25.88
N GLY A 117 -10.20 17.04 -25.68
CA GLY A 117 -9.77 15.91 -26.50
C GLY A 117 -8.28 16.04 -26.89
N ILE A 118 -7.98 15.95 -28.18
CA ILE A 118 -6.65 16.21 -28.72
C ILE A 118 -6.70 17.23 -29.84
N PHE A 119 -5.63 17.98 -30.03
CA PHE A 119 -5.30 18.59 -31.32
C PHE A 119 -4.59 17.52 -32.16
N TYR A 120 -4.96 17.36 -33.43
CA TYR A 120 -4.25 16.55 -34.43
C TYR A 120 -4.16 17.32 -35.75
N GLY A 121 -2.94 17.52 -36.27
CA GLY A 121 -2.73 18.22 -37.54
C GLY A 121 -1.29 18.65 -37.76
N SER A 122 -1.06 19.55 -38.72
CA SER A 122 0.28 19.94 -39.14
C SER A 122 0.66 21.33 -38.62
N ILE A 123 1.95 21.51 -38.36
CA ILE A 123 2.57 22.77 -37.95
C ILE A 123 3.66 23.18 -38.95
N GLY A 124 3.91 24.48 -39.11
CA GLY A 124 4.78 24.96 -40.16
C GLY A 124 4.99 26.47 -40.19
N LEU A 125 5.62 26.94 -41.27
CA LEU A 125 5.99 28.33 -41.49
C LEU A 125 5.46 28.82 -42.83
N ILE A 126 5.04 30.08 -42.88
CA ILE A 126 4.66 30.79 -44.10
C ILE A 126 5.71 31.85 -44.38
N ASP A 127 6.30 31.85 -45.56
CA ASP A 127 7.24 32.89 -45.98
C ASP A 127 6.49 34.20 -46.28
N ASP A 128 6.87 35.30 -45.61
CA ASP A 128 6.11 36.56 -45.63
C ASP A 128 6.19 37.30 -46.98
N GLU A 129 7.22 37.02 -47.78
CA GLU A 129 7.43 37.66 -49.08
C GLU A 129 6.79 36.86 -50.23
N THR A 130 6.75 35.53 -50.09
CA THR A 130 6.35 34.62 -51.18
C THR A 130 5.04 33.87 -50.93
N ASP A 131 4.45 33.97 -49.74
CA ASP A 131 3.30 33.20 -49.25
C ASP A 131 3.49 31.67 -49.32
N GLN A 132 4.72 31.20 -49.50
CA GLN A 132 5.03 29.77 -49.57
C GLN A 132 4.94 29.13 -48.18
N LYS A 133 4.22 28.00 -48.10
CA LYS A 133 4.08 27.22 -46.86
C LYS A 133 5.06 26.06 -46.83
N VAL A 134 5.74 25.90 -45.70
CA VAL A 134 6.52 24.70 -45.36
C VAL A 134 5.97 24.09 -44.08
N THR A 135 5.75 22.78 -44.04
CA THR A 135 5.20 22.06 -42.88
C THR A 135 6.17 20.99 -42.40
N SER A 136 6.14 20.69 -41.10
CA SER A 136 6.80 19.52 -40.51
C SER A 136 5.95 18.26 -40.68
N VAL A 137 6.32 17.18 -39.99
CA VAL A 137 5.45 16.04 -39.68
C VAL A 137 4.16 16.48 -38.97
N ASP A 138 3.15 15.61 -39.00
CA ASP A 138 1.93 15.80 -38.22
C ASP A 138 2.23 15.67 -36.72
N ILE A 139 1.50 16.44 -35.91
CA ILE A 139 1.66 16.50 -34.48
C ILE A 139 0.33 16.27 -33.79
N TRP A 140 0.39 15.82 -32.53
CA TRP A 140 -0.78 15.83 -31.67
C TRP A 140 -0.44 16.16 -30.22
N PHE A 141 -1.38 16.79 -29.51
CA PHE A 141 -1.27 17.08 -28.08
C PHE A 141 -2.65 17.13 -27.41
N LYS A 142 -2.71 16.85 -26.11
CA LYS A 142 -3.97 16.87 -25.36
C LYS A 142 -4.49 18.29 -25.10
N VAL A 143 -5.80 18.46 -25.28
CA VAL A 143 -6.58 19.64 -24.88
C VAL A 143 -7.50 19.24 -23.72
N TYR A 144 -7.20 19.71 -22.52
CA TYR A 144 -7.97 19.36 -21.32
C TYR A 144 -9.20 20.26 -21.14
N LYS A 145 -10.22 19.77 -20.44
CA LYS A 145 -11.45 20.53 -20.18
C LYS A 145 -11.25 21.66 -19.16
N GLY A 146 -11.79 22.83 -19.49
CA GLY A 146 -12.07 23.95 -18.57
C GLY A 146 -10.92 24.91 -18.23
N VAL A 147 -11.30 26.16 -17.93
CA VAL A 147 -10.46 27.16 -17.26
C VAL A 147 -10.43 26.83 -15.76
N ALA A 148 -9.23 26.63 -15.20
CA ALA A 148 -9.07 26.33 -13.78
C ALA A 148 -9.50 27.53 -12.91
N TYR A 149 -10.72 27.49 -12.36
CA TYR A 149 -11.03 28.24 -11.15
C TYR A 149 -10.63 27.40 -9.93
N LEU A 150 -9.84 27.99 -9.03
CA LEU A 150 -9.40 27.39 -7.78
C LEU A 150 -10.63 26.92 -6.96
N GLY A 151 -10.71 25.64 -6.61
CA GLY A 151 -11.68 25.13 -5.62
C GLY A 151 -12.67 24.04 -6.05
N LYS A 152 -12.58 23.43 -7.24
CA LYS A 152 -13.52 22.36 -7.68
C LYS A 152 -12.91 21.07 -8.24
N ALA A 153 -11.63 20.79 -7.95
CA ALA A 153 -10.97 19.56 -8.42
C ALA A 153 -11.55 18.25 -7.84
N SER A 154 -12.35 18.29 -6.76
CA SER A 154 -12.97 17.10 -6.16
C SER A 154 -14.26 16.64 -6.86
N ASN A 155 -15.04 17.55 -7.45
CA ASN A 155 -16.35 17.20 -8.03
C ASN A 155 -16.25 16.41 -9.34
N TYR A 156 -15.10 16.46 -10.03
CA TYR A 156 -14.94 15.89 -11.38
C TYR A 156 -14.57 14.40 -11.34
N TYR A 157 -13.78 13.96 -10.35
CA TYR A 157 -13.51 12.52 -10.16
C TYR A 157 -14.72 11.77 -9.59
N LEU A 158 -15.58 12.46 -8.83
CA LEU A 158 -16.84 11.90 -8.37
C LEU A 158 -17.80 11.63 -9.54
N SER A 159 -17.91 12.55 -10.52
CA SER A 159 -18.82 12.35 -11.67
C SER A 159 -18.37 11.23 -12.60
N ASP A 160 -17.06 11.06 -12.82
CA ASP A 160 -16.54 9.96 -13.65
C ASP A 160 -16.69 8.61 -12.94
N LEU A 161 -16.52 8.56 -11.60
CA LEU A 161 -16.81 7.37 -10.79
C LEU A 161 -18.32 7.06 -10.71
N GLU A 162 -19.19 8.08 -10.60
CA GLU A 162 -20.64 7.92 -10.63
C GLU A 162 -21.13 7.47 -12.00
N GLN A 163 -20.53 7.97 -13.09
CA GLN A 163 -20.86 7.54 -14.46
C GLN A 163 -20.36 6.11 -14.72
N LEU A 164 -19.17 5.75 -14.20
CA LEU A 164 -18.66 4.39 -14.25
C LEU A 164 -19.58 3.44 -13.46
N LYS A 165 -20.00 3.83 -12.26
CA LYS A 165 -20.97 3.09 -11.43
C LYS A 165 -22.30 2.91 -12.15
N ALA A 166 -22.86 3.97 -12.74
CA ALA A 166 -24.12 3.91 -13.49
C ALA A 166 -24.02 2.97 -14.72
N ASN A 167 -22.88 3.00 -15.43
CA ASN A 167 -22.63 2.12 -16.56
C ASN A 167 -22.48 0.65 -16.14
N TYR A 168 -21.89 0.37 -14.98
CA TYR A 168 -21.82 -0.99 -14.43
C TYR A 168 -23.16 -1.48 -13.88
N GLU A 169 -23.91 -0.63 -13.18
CA GLU A 169 -25.28 -0.93 -12.73
C GLU A 169 -26.18 -1.28 -13.91
N GLU A 170 -26.09 -0.54 -15.02
CA GLU A 170 -26.86 -0.84 -16.23
C GLU A 170 -26.40 -2.14 -16.90
N LYS A 171 -25.10 -2.44 -16.97
CA LYS A 171 -24.61 -3.72 -17.50
C LYS A 171 -25.04 -4.91 -16.66
N ILE A 172 -25.02 -4.78 -15.33
CA ILE A 172 -25.52 -5.81 -14.41
C ILE A 172 -27.04 -5.97 -14.57
N ARG A 173 -27.79 -4.87 -14.69
CA ARG A 173 -29.23 -4.91 -14.93
C ARG A 173 -29.58 -5.59 -16.26
N GLN A 174 -28.82 -5.33 -17.33
CA GLN A 174 -29.01 -5.98 -18.64
C GLN A 174 -28.66 -7.48 -18.60
N ALA A 175 -27.60 -7.85 -17.88
CA ALA A 175 -27.26 -9.26 -17.65
C ALA A 175 -28.36 -9.98 -16.85
N LEU A 176 -28.89 -9.35 -15.81
CA LEU A 176 -30.03 -9.88 -15.03
C LEU A 176 -31.30 -9.98 -15.86
N LEU A 177 -31.62 -8.98 -16.70
CA LEU A 177 -32.77 -9.03 -17.60
C LEU A 177 -32.64 -10.14 -18.65
N THR A 178 -31.43 -10.37 -19.17
CA THR A 178 -31.16 -11.46 -20.11
C THR A 178 -31.33 -12.82 -19.43
N ALA A 179 -30.75 -12.99 -18.24
CA ALA A 179 -30.90 -14.20 -17.45
C ALA A 179 -32.36 -14.46 -17.04
N GLN A 180 -33.11 -13.40 -16.73
CA GLN A 180 -34.52 -13.48 -16.39
C GLN A 180 -35.40 -13.80 -17.59
N GLY A 181 -35.09 -13.25 -18.77
CA GLY A 181 -35.73 -13.61 -20.03
C GLY A 181 -35.51 -15.08 -20.41
N ASP A 182 -34.29 -15.59 -20.24
CA ASP A 182 -33.98 -17.01 -20.45
C ASP A 182 -34.67 -17.91 -19.42
N PHE A 183 -34.77 -17.47 -18.16
CA PHE A 183 -35.52 -18.18 -17.12
C PHE A 183 -37.03 -18.23 -17.43
N ASP A 184 -37.63 -17.10 -17.82
CA ASP A 184 -39.06 -17.00 -18.15
C ASP A 184 -39.41 -17.81 -19.40
N ALA A 185 -38.56 -17.80 -20.42
CA ALA A 185 -38.72 -18.63 -21.62
C ALA A 185 -38.67 -20.13 -21.28
N LYS A 186 -37.74 -20.54 -20.40
CA LYS A 186 -37.64 -21.92 -19.93
C LYS A 186 -38.80 -22.31 -19.00
N ALA A 187 -39.28 -21.38 -18.17
CA ALA A 187 -40.45 -21.58 -17.31
C ALA A 187 -41.74 -21.74 -18.14
N GLN A 188 -41.91 -20.97 -19.21
CA GLN A 188 -43.03 -21.14 -20.15
C GLN A 188 -42.95 -22.47 -20.92
N ALA A 189 -41.74 -22.88 -21.34
CA ALA A 189 -41.54 -24.18 -21.96
C ALA A 189 -41.93 -25.32 -21.00
N LEU A 190 -41.52 -25.23 -19.73
CA LEU A 190 -41.88 -26.20 -18.70
C LEU A 190 -43.39 -26.22 -18.40
N GLN A 191 -44.02 -25.05 -18.36
CA GLN A 191 -45.46 -24.93 -18.14
C GLN A 191 -46.26 -25.55 -19.30
N THR A 192 -45.80 -25.38 -20.53
CA THR A 192 -46.41 -25.99 -21.73
C THR A 192 -46.35 -27.52 -21.65
N VAL A 193 -45.21 -28.07 -21.22
CA VAL A 193 -45.05 -29.53 -21.02
C VAL A 193 -45.96 -30.04 -19.89
N LEU A 194 -46.09 -29.30 -18.80
CA LEU A 194 -47.00 -29.63 -17.69
C LEU A 194 -48.47 -29.62 -18.11
N ASP A 195 -48.88 -28.68 -18.96
CA ASP A 195 -50.26 -28.56 -19.42
C ASP A 195 -50.60 -29.65 -20.45
N ASP A 196 -49.67 -30.02 -21.33
CA ASP A 196 -49.84 -31.17 -22.22
C ASP A 196 -49.94 -32.49 -21.44
N TYR A 197 -49.14 -32.65 -20.37
CA TYR A 197 -49.22 -33.80 -19.47
C TYR A 197 -50.59 -33.86 -18.75
N LYS A 198 -51.06 -32.75 -18.19
CA LYS A 198 -52.39 -32.69 -17.54
C LYS A 198 -53.51 -33.04 -18.50
N LYS A 199 -53.41 -32.58 -19.75
CA LYS A 199 -54.39 -32.88 -20.80
C LYS A 199 -54.39 -34.37 -21.13
N GLN A 200 -53.23 -34.96 -21.38
CA GLN A 200 -53.11 -36.39 -21.68
C GLN A 200 -53.60 -37.26 -20.52
N ALA A 201 -53.31 -36.88 -19.28
CA ALA A 201 -53.80 -37.58 -18.09
C ALA A 201 -55.33 -37.49 -17.95
N THR A 202 -55.92 -36.33 -18.24
CA THR A 202 -57.37 -36.12 -18.20
C THR A 202 -58.06 -36.93 -19.30
N ASP A 203 -57.56 -36.87 -20.53
CA ASP A 203 -58.09 -37.63 -21.68
C ASP A 203 -58.02 -39.16 -21.43
N LEU A 204 -56.98 -39.62 -20.73
CA LEU A 204 -56.82 -41.01 -20.33
C LEU A 204 -57.82 -41.41 -19.25
N ILE A 205 -58.01 -40.57 -18.22
CA ILE A 205 -59.01 -40.79 -17.16
C ILE A 205 -60.42 -40.84 -17.76
N ASP A 206 -60.75 -39.96 -18.70
CA ASP A 206 -62.06 -39.93 -19.37
C ASP A 206 -62.29 -41.17 -20.22
N LYS A 207 -61.29 -41.63 -20.98
CA LYS A 207 -61.37 -42.90 -21.74
C LYS A 207 -61.56 -44.10 -20.82
N LEU A 208 -60.90 -44.12 -19.67
CA LEU A 208 -61.00 -45.21 -18.69
C LEU A 208 -62.36 -45.22 -17.99
N ASN A 209 -62.90 -44.06 -17.63
CA ASN A 209 -64.25 -43.90 -17.10
C ASN A 209 -65.34 -44.34 -18.10
N THR A 210 -65.09 -44.14 -19.40
CA THR A 210 -66.03 -44.49 -20.48
C THR A 210 -66.00 -45.99 -20.83
N GLN A 211 -64.90 -46.71 -20.53
CA GLN A 211 -64.71 -48.10 -20.97
C GLN A 211 -64.88 -49.19 -19.88
N GLY A 212 -65.01 -48.83 -18.60
CA GLY A 212 -65.38 -49.77 -17.53
C GLY A 212 -64.44 -50.98 -17.35
N GLN A 213 -63.13 -50.80 -17.50
CA GLN A 213 -62.13 -51.88 -17.51
C GLN A 213 -61.32 -51.99 -16.19
N THR A 214 -60.94 -53.22 -15.83
CA THR A 214 -60.31 -53.60 -14.54
C THR A 214 -58.82 -53.21 -14.41
N THR A 215 -58.43 -52.93 -13.16
CA THR A 215 -57.20 -52.26 -12.66
C THR A 215 -55.83 -52.74 -13.20
N ASN A 216 -55.70 -53.96 -13.73
CA ASN A 216 -54.40 -54.50 -14.17
C ASN A 216 -53.94 -54.00 -15.55
N ALA A 217 -54.86 -53.72 -16.48
CA ALA A 217 -54.52 -53.15 -17.80
C ALA A 217 -54.11 -51.67 -17.72
N MET A 218 -54.65 -50.95 -16.71
CA MET A 218 -54.26 -49.59 -16.35
C MET A 218 -52.77 -49.52 -15.95
N MET A 219 -52.28 -50.51 -15.17
CA MET A 219 -50.91 -50.48 -14.64
C MET A 219 -49.86 -50.60 -15.74
N GLU A 220 -50.06 -51.48 -16.72
CA GLU A 220 -49.14 -51.64 -17.86
C GLU A 220 -49.15 -50.44 -18.80
N THR A 221 -50.31 -49.81 -19.00
CA THR A 221 -50.43 -48.61 -19.83
C THR A 221 -49.75 -47.39 -19.17
N VAL A 222 -49.92 -47.22 -17.87
CA VAL A 222 -49.24 -46.17 -17.09
C VAL A 222 -47.72 -46.39 -17.07
N LYS A 223 -47.27 -47.63 -16.94
CA LYS A 223 -45.85 -47.98 -16.95
C LYS A 223 -45.18 -47.71 -18.31
N ALA A 224 -45.88 -47.98 -19.41
CA ALA A 224 -45.42 -47.64 -20.75
C ALA A 224 -45.28 -46.11 -20.94
N ALA A 225 -46.30 -45.35 -20.51
CA ALA A 225 -46.27 -43.88 -20.56
C ALA A 225 -45.14 -43.28 -19.71
N LEU A 226 -44.88 -43.82 -18.52
CA LEU A 226 -43.75 -43.40 -17.67
C LEU A 226 -42.38 -43.71 -18.29
N THR A 227 -42.27 -44.84 -19.00
CA THR A 227 -41.03 -45.22 -19.70
C THR A 227 -40.77 -44.32 -20.90
N GLU A 228 -41.83 -43.93 -21.61
CA GLU A 228 -41.76 -42.99 -22.73
C GLU A 228 -41.45 -41.57 -22.26
N LEU A 229 -42.00 -41.17 -21.10
CA LEU A 229 -41.66 -39.92 -20.42
C LEU A 229 -40.18 -39.87 -20.01
N GLN A 230 -39.67 -40.96 -19.44
CA GLN A 230 -38.25 -41.08 -19.08
C GLN A 230 -37.34 -41.00 -20.31
N THR A 231 -37.78 -41.54 -21.45
CA THR A 231 -37.04 -41.48 -22.72
C THR A 231 -37.05 -40.08 -23.33
N LYS A 232 -38.19 -39.37 -23.31
CA LYS A 232 -38.28 -37.97 -23.76
C LYS A 232 -37.49 -37.02 -22.88
N ILE A 233 -37.49 -37.24 -21.56
CA ILE A 233 -36.66 -36.48 -20.61
C ILE A 233 -35.16 -36.62 -20.95
N GLN A 234 -34.75 -37.78 -21.46
CA GLN A 234 -33.37 -38.06 -21.88
C GLN A 234 -33.04 -37.56 -23.30
N GLN A 235 -34.02 -37.39 -24.20
CA GLN A 235 -33.81 -36.98 -25.59
C GLN A 235 -33.93 -35.46 -25.84
N ASP A 236 -34.74 -34.73 -25.08
CA ASP A 236 -35.09 -33.32 -25.40
C ASP A 236 -34.19 -32.26 -24.73
N GLY A 237 -33.00 -32.62 -24.24
CA GLY A 237 -32.02 -31.63 -23.75
C GLY A 237 -32.49 -30.82 -22.53
N LEU A 238 -33.23 -31.45 -21.61
CA LEU A 238 -33.63 -30.85 -20.35
C LEU A 238 -32.42 -30.58 -19.46
N PHE A 239 -32.42 -29.41 -18.82
CA PHE A 239 -31.36 -28.91 -17.95
C PHE A 239 -30.86 -29.98 -16.96
N THR A 240 -29.70 -30.55 -17.25
CA THR A 240 -29.08 -31.58 -16.44
C THR A 240 -28.19 -30.96 -15.36
N LYS A 241 -27.80 -31.76 -14.36
CA LYS A 241 -26.76 -31.35 -13.41
C LYS A 241 -25.44 -31.00 -14.13
N ALA A 242 -25.17 -31.61 -15.28
CA ALA A 242 -23.99 -31.29 -16.09
C ALA A 242 -24.11 -29.91 -16.75
N ASP A 243 -25.31 -29.51 -17.19
CA ASP A 243 -25.55 -28.17 -17.74
C ASP A 243 -25.47 -27.10 -16.64
N ALA A 244 -25.97 -27.40 -15.44
CA ALA A 244 -25.78 -26.55 -14.26
C ALA A 244 -24.30 -26.38 -13.91
N GLN A 245 -23.52 -27.47 -13.94
CA GLN A 245 -22.08 -27.44 -13.69
C GLN A 245 -21.32 -26.69 -14.79
N ALA A 246 -21.74 -26.81 -16.06
CA ALA A 246 -21.14 -26.08 -17.17
C ALA A 246 -21.37 -24.58 -17.05
N ILE A 247 -22.58 -24.17 -16.63
CA ILE A 247 -22.90 -22.77 -16.34
C ILE A 247 -22.13 -22.27 -15.11
N GLU A 248 -22.09 -23.05 -14.02
CA GLU A 248 -21.30 -22.73 -12.83
C GLU A 248 -19.82 -22.53 -13.20
N ASN A 249 -19.22 -23.47 -13.94
CA ASN A 249 -17.84 -23.37 -14.39
C ASN A 249 -17.60 -22.17 -15.31
N THR A 250 -18.57 -21.84 -16.19
CA THR A 250 -18.48 -20.68 -17.08
C THR A 250 -18.54 -19.38 -16.29
N ILE A 251 -19.42 -19.30 -15.28
CA ILE A 251 -19.53 -18.15 -14.38
C ILE A 251 -18.28 -18.02 -13.52
N THR A 252 -17.78 -19.11 -12.94
CA THR A 252 -16.54 -19.12 -12.14
C THR A 252 -15.33 -18.73 -12.98
N GLN A 253 -15.22 -19.21 -14.22
CA GLN A 253 -14.14 -18.82 -15.12
C GLN A 253 -14.26 -17.36 -15.53
N GLN A 254 -15.46 -16.87 -15.86
CA GLN A 254 -15.66 -15.46 -16.19
C GLN A 254 -15.37 -14.55 -15.00
N LEU A 255 -15.70 -14.96 -13.77
CA LEU A 255 -15.35 -14.24 -12.54
C LEU A 255 -13.84 -14.22 -12.33
N SER A 256 -13.16 -15.37 -12.47
CA SER A 256 -11.70 -15.48 -12.32
C SER A 256 -10.95 -14.69 -13.40
N ASP A 257 -11.39 -14.75 -14.67
CA ASP A 257 -10.84 -13.93 -15.76
C ASP A 257 -11.09 -12.43 -15.53
N THR A 258 -12.21 -12.09 -14.91
CA THR A 258 -12.55 -10.70 -14.56
C THR A 258 -11.68 -10.22 -13.40
N GLU A 259 -11.48 -11.05 -12.39
CA GLU A 259 -10.59 -10.79 -11.25
C GLU A 259 -9.14 -10.65 -11.74
N ALA A 260 -8.66 -11.56 -12.59
CA ALA A 260 -7.35 -11.46 -13.21
C ALA A 260 -7.18 -10.20 -14.07
N LYS A 261 -8.22 -9.79 -14.83
CA LYS A 261 -8.19 -8.53 -15.60
C LYS A 261 -8.34 -7.30 -14.73
N LEU A 262 -9.01 -7.40 -13.59
CA LEU A 262 -9.13 -6.33 -12.60
C LEU A 262 -7.81 -6.16 -11.86
N ASP A 263 -7.17 -7.25 -11.44
CA ASP A 263 -5.83 -7.27 -10.86
C ASP A 263 -4.80 -6.79 -11.88
N GLU A 264 -4.87 -7.25 -13.13
CA GLU A 264 -4.05 -6.75 -14.22
C GLU A 264 -4.31 -5.26 -14.45
N LYS A 265 -5.55 -4.77 -14.41
CA LYS A 265 -5.85 -3.34 -14.51
C LYS A 265 -5.46 -2.55 -13.27
N ILE A 266 -5.54 -3.09 -12.06
CA ILE A 266 -5.08 -2.45 -10.82
C ILE A 266 -3.54 -2.36 -10.84
N ASN A 267 -2.87 -3.41 -11.30
CA ASN A 267 -1.42 -3.46 -11.48
C ASN A 267 -0.97 -2.57 -12.66
N ASN A 268 -1.75 -2.49 -13.75
CA ASN A 268 -1.49 -1.67 -14.95
C ASN A 268 -2.00 -0.22 -14.84
N PHE A 269 -2.86 0.10 -13.87
CA PHE A 269 -3.09 1.48 -13.43
C PHE A 269 -1.81 2.09 -12.85
N GLY A 270 -0.78 1.26 -12.68
CA GLY A 270 0.43 1.57 -11.96
C GLY A 270 0.08 1.75 -10.49
N ALA A 271 1.11 1.67 -9.66
CA ALA A 271 1.16 2.66 -8.60
C ALA A 271 0.74 4.00 -9.22
N ILE A 272 -0.16 4.76 -8.57
CA ILE A 272 -0.10 6.20 -8.78
C ILE A 272 1.37 6.50 -8.51
N ASN A 273 2.14 6.79 -9.56
CA ASN A 273 3.46 7.35 -9.41
C ASN A 273 3.18 8.72 -8.81
N VAL A 274 2.99 8.72 -7.49
CA VAL A 274 3.34 9.85 -6.66
C VAL A 274 4.74 10.14 -7.15
N ASP A 275 4.91 11.29 -7.79
CA ASP A 275 6.23 11.75 -8.17
C ASP A 275 7.14 11.46 -6.98
N GLU A 276 8.22 10.70 -7.15
CA GLU A 276 9.12 10.43 -6.01
C GLU A 276 9.67 11.75 -5.43
N SER A 277 9.60 12.86 -6.20
CA SER A 277 9.85 14.21 -5.68
C SER A 277 8.68 14.85 -4.90
N ALA A 278 7.49 14.29 -4.98
CA ALA A 278 6.32 14.55 -4.10
C ALA A 278 6.25 13.59 -2.90
N ILE A 279 7.01 12.48 -2.90
CA ILE A 279 7.39 11.77 -1.67
C ILE A 279 8.29 12.72 -0.90
N SER A 280 7.68 13.46 0.02
CA SER A 280 8.33 14.52 0.78
C SER A 280 9.54 14.05 1.62
N GLY A 281 9.77 12.73 1.75
CA GLY A 281 10.65 12.02 2.70
C GLY A 281 12.17 12.17 2.59
N GLY A 282 12.68 13.19 1.90
CA GLY A 282 14.11 13.28 1.56
C GLY A 282 14.98 14.05 2.56
N PHE A 283 14.40 14.80 3.49
CA PHE A 283 15.16 15.70 4.36
C PHE A 283 14.38 16.05 5.63
N VAL A 284 15.11 16.48 6.66
CA VAL A 284 14.50 17.08 7.86
C VAL A 284 13.88 18.42 7.47
N LYS A 285 12.54 18.50 7.55
CA LYS A 285 11.80 19.73 7.26
C LYS A 285 12.10 20.82 8.30
N ASP A 286 12.03 22.07 7.88
CA ASP A 286 12.45 23.22 8.69
C ASP A 286 11.69 23.34 10.02
N TYR A 287 10.40 22.98 10.04
CA TYR A 287 9.61 23.05 11.27
C TYR A 287 9.98 21.98 12.32
N PHE A 288 10.69 20.91 11.94
CA PHE A 288 11.23 19.94 12.91
C PHE A 288 12.55 20.39 13.55
N LYS A 289 13.32 21.25 12.88
CA LYS A 289 14.65 21.67 13.36
C LYS A 289 14.65 22.30 14.76
N PRO A 290 13.70 23.18 15.13
CA PRO A 290 13.62 23.70 16.49
C PRO A 290 13.38 22.60 17.53
N GLU A 291 12.54 21.61 17.21
CA GLU A 291 12.23 20.51 18.12
C GLU A 291 13.42 19.54 18.27
N ILE A 292 14.12 19.23 17.17
CA ILE A 292 15.39 18.48 17.22
C ILE A 292 16.39 19.20 18.12
N SER A 293 16.52 20.52 17.95
CA SER A 293 17.43 21.34 18.77
C SER A 293 17.02 21.36 20.24
N ARG A 294 15.71 21.43 20.53
CA ARG A 294 15.17 21.36 21.90
C ARG A 294 15.57 20.05 22.55
N VAL A 295 15.23 18.91 21.94
CA VAL A 295 15.53 17.60 22.52
C VAL A 295 17.03 17.42 22.71
N LYS A 296 17.88 17.74 21.71
CA LYS A 296 19.34 17.65 21.85
C LYS A 296 19.89 18.49 23.00
N SER A 297 19.29 19.65 23.26
CA SER A 297 19.72 20.53 24.37
C SER A 297 19.37 19.99 25.77
N GLU A 298 18.42 19.06 25.85
CA GLU A 298 18.01 18.43 27.11
C GLU A 298 18.85 17.18 27.44
N LEU A 299 19.59 16.64 26.46
CA LEU A 299 20.38 15.42 26.61
C LEU A 299 21.64 15.68 27.44
N GLN A 300 21.93 14.75 28.34
CA GLN A 300 23.14 14.74 29.14
C GLN A 300 24.25 14.00 28.42
N SER A 301 25.43 14.61 28.34
CA SER A 301 26.60 13.98 27.74
C SER A 301 27.06 12.77 28.54
N GLY A 302 27.47 11.71 27.86
CA GLY A 302 28.13 10.56 28.48
C GLY A 302 27.20 9.43 28.91
N LEU A 303 25.90 9.66 29.01
CA LEU A 303 24.93 8.58 29.20
C LEU A 303 24.79 7.72 27.95
N PHE A 304 24.41 6.45 28.13
CA PHE A 304 23.97 5.64 26.99
C PHE A 304 22.66 6.20 26.47
N THR A 305 22.59 6.46 25.17
CA THR A 305 21.45 7.12 24.53
C THR A 305 20.95 6.29 23.37
N PHE A 306 19.65 5.98 23.34
CA PHE A 306 19.03 5.34 22.18
C PHE A 306 17.81 6.12 21.69
N THR A 307 17.67 6.24 20.37
CA THR A 307 16.47 6.81 19.76
C THR A 307 15.54 5.67 19.38
N GLN A 308 14.32 5.67 19.91
CA GLN A 308 13.28 4.70 19.61
C GLN A 308 12.16 5.38 18.83
N MET A 309 11.91 4.88 17.62
CA MET A 309 10.76 5.21 16.80
C MET A 309 9.97 3.93 16.53
N ASN A 310 8.65 3.99 16.60
CA ASN A 310 7.76 2.85 16.36
C ASN A 310 6.62 3.32 15.46
N ASP A 311 5.92 2.38 14.82
CA ASP A 311 4.63 2.64 14.17
C ASP A 311 4.76 3.78 13.15
N THR A 312 5.79 3.72 12.30
CA THR A 312 5.93 4.69 11.21
C THR A 312 4.84 4.50 10.18
N HIS A 313 4.35 3.27 10.00
CA HIS A 313 3.33 2.89 9.01
C HIS A 313 3.60 3.53 7.63
N TRP A 314 4.86 3.53 7.19
CA TRP A 314 5.21 4.05 5.88
C TRP A 314 4.44 3.31 4.77
N GLU A 315 3.94 4.07 3.81
CA GLU A 315 3.24 3.52 2.65
C GLU A 315 3.27 4.52 1.48
N THR A 316 3.60 4.05 0.28
CA THR A 316 3.59 4.90 -0.93
C THR A 316 2.18 5.23 -1.42
N ILE A 317 1.22 4.32 -1.23
CA ILE A 317 -0.16 4.45 -1.72
C ILE A 317 -1.12 4.10 -0.61
N THR A 318 -1.79 5.12 -0.09
CA THR A 318 -2.63 4.99 1.08
C THR A 318 -4.06 4.68 0.63
N ARG A 319 -4.60 3.49 0.92
CA ARG A 319 -6.04 3.22 0.71
C ARG A 319 -6.93 3.90 1.75
N VAL A 320 -6.39 4.11 2.96
CA VAL A 320 -7.16 4.56 4.13
C VAL A 320 -6.46 5.64 4.97
N LYS A 321 -5.15 5.86 4.78
CA LYS A 321 -4.30 6.69 5.65
C LYS A 321 -3.53 7.78 4.87
N PRO A 322 -4.20 8.84 4.38
CA PRO A 322 -3.65 9.79 3.40
C PRO A 322 -2.30 10.43 3.75
N GLU A 323 -1.87 10.41 5.00
CA GLU A 323 -0.63 11.03 5.47
C GLU A 323 0.54 10.04 5.73
N ALA A 324 0.35 8.72 5.54
CA ALA A 324 1.39 7.71 5.76
C ALA A 324 2.66 7.93 4.90
N TYR A 325 2.53 8.61 3.76
CA TYR A 325 3.68 9.00 2.93
C TYR A 325 4.60 10.06 3.60
N ARG A 326 4.22 10.62 4.74
CA ARG A 326 5.07 11.56 5.48
C ARG A 326 6.12 10.84 6.34
N SER A 327 5.89 9.57 6.64
CA SER A 327 6.71 8.81 7.59
C SER A 327 8.18 8.65 7.19
N LEU A 328 8.52 8.73 5.89
CA LEU A 328 9.94 8.79 5.51
C LEU A 328 10.65 10.06 6.02
N ASN A 329 9.96 11.21 6.11
CA ASN A 329 10.53 12.40 6.78
C ASN A 329 10.74 12.15 8.26
N HIS A 330 9.83 11.43 8.89
CA HIS A 330 9.91 11.12 10.30
C HIS A 330 11.13 10.22 10.57
N VAL A 331 11.39 9.24 9.71
CA VAL A 331 12.65 8.46 9.74
C VAL A 331 13.88 9.38 9.66
N LYS A 332 13.87 10.43 8.82
CA LYS A 332 14.96 11.43 8.80
C LYS A 332 15.07 12.22 10.11
N ASN A 333 13.96 12.54 10.76
CA ASN A 333 13.98 13.18 12.08
C ASN A 333 14.67 12.29 13.12
N ALA A 334 14.38 10.98 13.15
CA ALA A 334 15.08 10.04 14.02
C ALA A 334 16.59 9.98 13.69
N LEU A 335 16.95 9.88 12.40
CA LEU A 335 18.35 9.87 11.95
C LEU A 335 19.11 11.17 12.28
N ALA A 336 18.41 12.29 12.47
CA ALA A 336 19.03 13.55 12.91
C ALA A 336 19.60 13.48 14.33
N PHE A 337 19.31 12.43 15.11
CA PHE A 337 19.88 12.17 16.44
C PHE A 337 21.06 11.18 16.43
N SER A 338 21.54 10.79 15.25
CA SER A 338 22.66 9.85 15.08
C SER A 338 24.00 10.33 15.68
N ASP A 339 24.18 11.64 15.83
CA ASP A 339 25.34 12.29 16.43
C ASP A 339 25.33 12.24 17.97
N VAL A 340 24.16 12.03 18.57
CA VAL A 340 23.97 12.01 20.03
C VAL A 340 23.52 10.66 20.58
N SER A 341 23.07 9.75 19.71
CA SER A 341 22.64 8.39 20.09
C SER A 341 23.77 7.38 19.90
N ASP A 342 23.84 6.40 20.80
CA ASP A 342 24.64 5.19 20.61
C ASP A 342 23.93 4.22 19.65
N LEU A 343 22.59 4.18 19.65
CA LEU A 343 21.80 3.44 18.66
C LEU A 343 20.47 4.13 18.31
N ILE A 344 19.95 3.83 17.12
CA ILE A 344 18.63 4.20 16.64
C ILE A 344 17.90 2.92 16.26
N VAL A 345 16.65 2.78 16.68
CA VAL A 345 15.82 1.62 16.41
C VAL A 345 14.46 2.03 15.88
N LEU A 346 14.05 1.40 14.76
CA LEU A 346 12.67 1.39 14.28
C LEU A 346 12.02 0.11 14.80
N ASN A 347 11.15 0.19 15.80
CA ASN A 347 10.69 -0.95 16.58
C ASN A 347 9.28 -1.41 16.19
N GLY A 348 9.16 -1.85 14.94
CA GLY A 348 7.96 -2.48 14.39
C GLY A 348 6.91 -1.52 13.85
N ASP A 349 5.98 -2.08 13.07
CA ASP A 349 4.98 -1.37 12.27
C ASP A 349 5.64 -0.28 11.42
N ASN A 350 6.74 -0.68 10.80
CA ASN A 350 7.57 0.17 9.96
C ASN A 350 6.79 0.56 8.70
N THR A 351 6.09 -0.40 8.10
CA THR A 351 5.15 -0.18 6.99
C THR A 351 3.71 -0.46 7.40
N ASN A 352 2.77 0.24 6.78
CA ASN A 352 1.36 -0.03 7.01
C ASN A 352 0.90 -1.33 6.33
N SER A 353 1.48 -1.58 5.16
CA SER A 353 1.31 -2.77 4.33
C SER A 353 -0.11 -3.02 3.80
N ASP A 354 -0.92 -1.96 3.66
CA ASP A 354 -2.28 -1.98 3.09
C ASP A 354 -2.28 -1.79 1.56
N THR A 355 -1.10 -1.79 0.93
CA THR A 355 -0.96 -1.74 -0.53
C THR A 355 -1.74 -2.86 -1.21
N ALA A 356 -2.13 -2.65 -2.47
CA ALA A 356 -2.96 -3.62 -3.20
C ALA A 356 -2.29 -4.99 -3.42
N SER A 357 -0.96 -5.04 -3.48
CA SER A 357 -0.19 -6.22 -3.86
C SER A 357 0.98 -6.47 -2.91
N LEU A 358 1.44 -7.73 -2.82
CA LEU A 358 2.57 -8.08 -1.96
C LEU A 358 3.86 -7.40 -2.44
N ASP A 359 3.98 -7.15 -3.74
CA ASP A 359 5.12 -6.45 -4.32
C ASP A 359 5.14 -4.96 -3.94
N GLY A 360 3.97 -4.33 -3.75
CA GLY A 360 3.87 -3.00 -3.14
C GLY A 360 4.41 -2.99 -1.71
N VAL A 361 4.00 -3.96 -0.88
CA VAL A 361 4.52 -4.12 0.49
C VAL A 361 6.04 -4.30 0.48
N LYS A 362 6.57 -5.17 -0.40
CA LYS A 362 8.02 -5.37 -0.55
C LYS A 362 8.74 -4.07 -0.90
N HIS A 363 8.18 -3.29 -1.83
CA HIS A 363 8.75 -2.01 -2.27
C HIS A 363 8.78 -1.00 -1.12
N ASP A 364 7.71 -0.87 -0.33
CA ASP A 364 7.68 0.05 0.80
C ASP A 364 8.69 -0.32 1.87
N ILE A 365 8.83 -1.62 2.20
CA ILE A 365 9.85 -2.09 3.14
C ILE A 365 11.25 -1.81 2.60
N GLN A 366 11.50 -2.07 1.32
CA GLN A 366 12.81 -1.79 0.70
C GLN A 366 13.14 -0.30 0.74
N THR A 367 12.17 0.56 0.43
CA THR A 367 12.35 2.00 0.45
C THR A 367 12.67 2.50 1.86
N LEU A 368 11.89 2.10 2.86
CA LEU A 368 12.13 2.48 4.26
C LEU A 368 13.47 1.97 4.76
N THR A 369 13.81 0.70 4.49
CA THR A 369 15.08 0.10 4.94
C THR A 369 16.29 0.76 4.27
N ASN A 370 16.22 1.07 2.98
CA ASN A 370 17.29 1.79 2.29
C ASN A 370 17.46 3.20 2.83
N VAL A 371 16.35 3.94 3.06
CA VAL A 371 16.42 5.25 3.70
C VAL A 371 17.04 5.15 5.10
N PHE A 372 16.65 4.16 5.88
CA PHE A 372 17.14 4.02 7.26
C PHE A 372 18.60 3.61 7.34
N PHE A 373 19.08 2.68 6.49
CA PHE A 373 20.46 2.19 6.55
C PHE A 373 21.44 2.99 5.69
N ASP A 374 21.03 3.44 4.51
CA ASP A 374 21.96 4.00 3.52
C ASP A 374 22.08 5.53 3.60
N GLU A 375 21.20 6.19 4.36
CA GLU A 375 21.34 7.62 4.62
C GLU A 375 22.65 7.90 5.36
N VAL A 376 23.45 8.79 4.76
CA VAL A 376 24.68 9.31 5.37
C VAL A 376 24.30 10.19 6.56
N THR A 377 24.84 9.85 7.73
CA THR A 377 24.67 10.65 8.95
C THR A 377 25.99 11.16 9.48
N ASP A 378 25.93 12.27 10.22
CA ASP A 378 27.08 12.89 10.88
C ASP A 378 27.59 12.07 12.09
N GLY A 379 26.79 11.14 12.59
CA GLY A 379 27.12 10.28 13.74
C GLY A 379 27.27 8.79 13.41
N LYS A 380 27.74 8.03 14.39
CA LYS A 380 28.04 6.59 14.30
C LYS A 380 27.03 5.71 15.03
N ALA A 381 25.83 6.23 15.32
CA ALA A 381 24.79 5.45 15.97
C ALA A 381 24.54 4.14 15.22
N ASP A 382 24.51 3.03 15.95
CA ASP A 382 24.08 1.76 15.39
C ASP A 382 22.62 1.85 14.95
N ARG A 383 22.25 1.07 13.93
CA ARG A 383 20.89 1.13 13.37
C ARG A 383 20.26 -0.25 13.36
N PHE A 384 19.07 -0.37 13.94
CA PHE A 384 18.33 -1.63 14.00
C PHE A 384 16.86 -1.44 13.61
N ILE A 385 16.27 -2.50 13.07
CA ILE A 385 14.84 -2.56 12.77
C ILE A 385 14.27 -3.81 13.45
N GLY A 386 13.23 -3.61 14.26
CA GLY A 386 12.37 -4.64 14.82
C GLY A 386 11.13 -4.83 13.94
N LEU A 387 10.50 -5.99 14.06
CA LEU A 387 9.29 -6.36 13.30
C LEU A 387 8.04 -6.08 14.13
N GLY A 388 7.01 -5.51 13.51
CA GLY A 388 5.68 -5.37 14.08
C GLY A 388 4.61 -6.19 13.36
N ASN A 389 3.37 -6.02 13.78
CA ASN A 389 2.22 -6.77 13.27
C ASN A 389 1.80 -6.34 11.85
N HIS A 390 2.04 -5.10 11.44
CA HIS A 390 1.69 -4.61 10.11
C HIS A 390 2.69 -5.00 9.02
N ASP A 391 3.94 -5.28 9.38
CA ASP A 391 5.05 -5.31 8.42
C ASP A 391 4.95 -6.41 7.35
N ASP A 392 4.25 -7.52 7.60
CA ASP A 392 4.22 -8.67 6.67
C ASP A 392 3.15 -8.61 5.57
N GLY A 393 2.33 -7.56 5.57
CA GLY A 393 1.25 -7.38 4.60
C GLY A 393 0.06 -8.31 4.81
N SER A 394 -0.04 -8.94 5.99
CA SER A 394 -1.23 -9.71 6.36
C SER A 394 -2.45 -8.84 6.69
N THR A 395 -2.29 -7.53 6.90
CA THR A 395 -3.40 -6.56 7.01
C THR A 395 -4.33 -6.61 5.80
N ARG A 396 -3.78 -6.92 4.62
CA ARG A 396 -4.51 -7.06 3.35
C ARG A 396 -5.60 -8.13 3.39
N ARG A 397 -5.55 -9.04 4.38
CA ARG A 397 -6.59 -10.03 4.68
C ARG A 397 -7.96 -9.37 4.87
N GLU A 398 -8.05 -8.16 5.42
CA GLU A 398 -9.34 -7.45 5.57
C GLU A 398 -10.02 -7.11 4.26
N TYR A 399 -9.25 -6.94 3.19
CA TYR A 399 -9.75 -6.51 1.89
C TYR A 399 -10.08 -7.67 0.95
N GLN A 400 -9.84 -8.92 1.36
CA GLN A 400 -10.19 -10.10 0.58
C GLN A 400 -11.62 -10.58 0.91
N LEU A 401 -12.37 -10.99 -0.12
CA LEU A 401 -13.79 -11.39 -0.04
C LEU A 401 -14.08 -12.45 1.05
N ASN A 402 -13.11 -13.30 1.39
CA ASN A 402 -13.23 -14.34 2.40
C ASN A 402 -12.20 -14.23 3.54
N ARG A 403 -11.48 -13.11 3.65
CA ARG A 403 -10.33 -12.99 4.57
C ARG A 403 -9.36 -14.16 4.44
N PHE A 404 -9.18 -14.65 3.22
CA PHE A 404 -8.27 -15.74 2.92
C PHE A 404 -6.85 -15.17 2.84
N LEU A 405 -5.83 -15.90 3.29
CA LEU A 405 -4.44 -15.50 3.15
C LEU A 405 -3.62 -16.68 2.64
N ALA A 406 -3.42 -16.73 1.32
CA ALA A 406 -2.58 -17.75 0.70
C ALA A 406 -1.11 -17.62 1.17
N GLN A 407 -0.36 -18.73 1.13
CA GLN A 407 1.03 -18.77 1.60
C GLN A 407 1.96 -17.78 0.88
N ASP A 408 1.66 -17.46 -0.38
CA ASP A 408 2.38 -16.51 -1.23
C ASP A 408 1.85 -15.07 -1.14
N ASN A 409 0.90 -14.80 -0.23
CA ASN A 409 0.26 -13.51 -0.04
C ASN A 409 0.69 -12.77 1.25
N TYR A 410 1.80 -13.15 1.87
CA TYR A 410 2.42 -12.37 2.95
C TYR A 410 3.93 -12.59 2.97
N LEU A 411 4.66 -11.73 3.69
CA LEU A 411 6.10 -11.81 3.80
C LEU A 411 6.54 -12.73 4.93
N HIS A 412 7.54 -13.55 4.63
CA HIS A 412 8.09 -14.52 5.56
C HIS A 412 9.36 -13.97 6.24
N ASP A 413 9.77 -14.54 7.38
CA ASP A 413 10.94 -14.13 8.16
C ASP A 413 12.21 -14.06 7.28
N ALA A 414 12.36 -14.98 6.33
CA ALA A 414 13.48 -14.98 5.38
C ALA A 414 13.57 -13.67 4.55
N TYR A 415 12.43 -13.07 4.21
CA TYR A 415 12.41 -11.77 3.54
C TYR A 415 12.91 -10.66 4.45
N PHE A 416 12.39 -10.60 5.68
CA PHE A 416 12.79 -9.59 6.68
C PHE A 416 14.26 -9.72 7.06
N ARG A 417 14.78 -10.93 7.20
CA ARG A 417 16.20 -11.16 7.46
C ARG A 417 17.09 -10.48 6.44
N LYS A 418 16.71 -10.59 5.16
CA LYS A 418 17.40 -9.95 4.04
C LYS A 418 17.17 -8.44 4.03
N ALA A 419 15.92 -7.99 4.13
CA ALA A 419 15.56 -6.58 4.04
C ALA A 419 16.13 -5.75 5.20
N TYR A 420 16.08 -6.29 6.42
CA TYR A 420 16.64 -5.68 7.63
C TYR A 420 18.13 -5.99 7.82
N ARG A 421 18.76 -6.66 6.85
CA ARG A 421 20.20 -6.93 6.78
C ARG A 421 20.75 -7.66 8.02
N THR A 422 19.92 -8.47 8.66
CA THR A 422 20.22 -9.14 9.94
C THR A 422 21.41 -10.10 9.85
N ASP A 423 21.57 -10.82 8.73
CA ASP A 423 22.70 -11.74 8.50
C ASP A 423 24.05 -11.01 8.36
N GLN A 424 24.03 -9.70 8.09
CA GLN A 424 25.24 -8.92 7.89
C GLN A 424 25.88 -8.47 9.21
N LEU A 425 25.14 -8.54 10.32
CA LEU A 425 25.57 -8.10 11.65
C LEU A 425 26.23 -6.71 11.59
N LEU A 426 25.53 -5.76 10.95
CA LEU A 426 26.07 -4.45 10.57
C LEU A 426 26.69 -3.68 11.74
N ASN A 427 26.20 -3.94 12.95
CA ASN A 427 26.61 -3.26 14.16
C ASN A 427 27.36 -4.21 15.12
N GLY A 428 27.74 -5.42 14.69
CA GLY A 428 28.39 -6.41 15.57
C GLY A 428 27.47 -6.94 16.67
N GLU A 429 26.17 -6.93 16.46
CA GLU A 429 25.20 -7.57 17.34
C GLU A 429 25.30 -9.10 17.32
N THR A 430 24.75 -9.75 18.34
CA THR A 430 24.60 -11.21 18.40
C THR A 430 23.17 -11.63 18.10
N ARG A 431 23.00 -12.49 17.10
CA ARG A 431 21.72 -13.04 16.64
C ARG A 431 21.74 -14.56 16.66
N ASP A 432 20.56 -15.16 16.67
CA ASP A 432 20.37 -16.58 16.44
C ASP A 432 20.19 -16.86 14.95
N ASN A 433 21.29 -17.19 14.27
CA ASN A 433 21.31 -17.47 12.83
C ASN A 433 20.65 -16.38 11.98
N GLY A 434 20.94 -15.11 12.29
CA GLY A 434 20.32 -13.96 11.61
C GLY A 434 18.89 -13.68 12.03
N SER A 435 18.43 -14.18 13.18
CA SER A 435 17.11 -13.85 13.76
C SER A 435 16.81 -12.35 13.74
N ILE A 436 15.52 -12.00 13.71
CA ILE A 436 15.07 -10.61 13.78
C ILE A 436 15.28 -10.05 15.22
N TYR A 437 15.33 -10.92 16.23
CA TYR A 437 15.77 -10.59 17.58
C TYR A 437 17.30 -10.65 17.74
N PHE A 438 17.87 -9.85 18.65
CA PHE A 438 19.31 -9.77 18.89
C PHE A 438 19.63 -9.21 20.28
N TYR A 439 20.89 -9.35 20.71
CA TYR A 439 21.46 -8.48 21.74
C TYR A 439 22.77 -7.83 21.27
N LYS A 440 23.08 -6.65 21.82
CA LYS A 440 24.38 -5.98 21.64
C LYS A 440 24.85 -5.41 22.97
N ASP A 441 26.13 -5.63 23.27
CA ASP A 441 26.80 -5.04 24.42
C ASP A 441 27.48 -3.72 24.01
N TYR A 442 27.40 -2.74 24.91
CA TYR A 442 28.11 -1.46 24.85
C TYR A 442 29.03 -1.36 26.07
N PRO A 443 30.23 -1.95 26.03
CA PRO A 443 31.03 -2.16 27.24
C PRO A 443 31.47 -0.88 27.93
N GLU A 444 31.74 0.18 27.16
CA GLU A 444 32.13 1.48 27.71
C GLU A 444 31.01 2.14 28.52
N LYS A 445 29.75 1.82 28.17
CA LYS A 445 28.54 2.30 28.85
C LYS A 445 27.98 1.30 29.85
N LYS A 446 28.51 0.07 29.87
CA LYS A 446 28.00 -1.07 30.64
C LYS A 446 26.52 -1.33 30.36
N ILE A 447 26.13 -1.26 29.10
CA ILE A 447 24.75 -1.56 28.67
C ILE A 447 24.74 -2.86 27.87
N ARG A 448 23.72 -3.69 28.10
CA ARG A 448 23.25 -4.69 27.13
C ARG A 448 21.90 -4.25 26.59
N PHE A 449 21.80 -4.09 25.27
CA PHE A 449 20.54 -3.83 24.59
C PHE A 449 20.03 -5.11 23.96
N ILE A 450 18.76 -5.45 24.18
CA ILE A 450 18.11 -6.66 23.67
C ILE A 450 16.86 -6.23 22.90
N LEU A 451 16.72 -6.71 21.66
CA LEU A 451 15.48 -6.61 20.90
C LEU A 451 14.90 -8.02 20.71
N ILE A 452 13.63 -8.20 21.07
CA ILE A 452 12.86 -9.43 20.85
C ILE A 452 11.82 -9.21 19.74
N ASN A 453 11.48 -10.27 19.02
CA ASN A 453 10.39 -10.30 18.05
C ASN A 453 9.10 -10.74 18.75
N THR A 454 8.20 -9.80 19.02
CA THR A 454 6.87 -10.07 19.60
C THR A 454 5.82 -10.51 18.57
N ASN A 455 6.23 -10.71 17.32
CA ASN A 455 5.41 -11.18 16.20
C ASN A 455 6.02 -12.47 15.61
N ASP A 456 6.51 -13.33 16.52
CA ASP A 456 7.18 -14.59 16.21
C ASP A 456 6.16 -15.71 15.95
N ILE A 457 5.61 -15.76 14.75
CA ILE A 457 4.57 -16.73 14.38
C ILE A 457 5.14 -17.99 13.71
N ALA A 458 4.35 -19.08 13.71
CA ALA A 458 4.64 -20.25 12.89
C ALA A 458 4.20 -20.03 11.43
N GLU A 459 5.17 -19.93 10.52
CA GLU A 459 4.92 -19.75 9.09
C GLU A 459 4.53 -21.06 8.39
N GLY A 460 3.68 -20.97 7.36
CA GLY A 460 3.29 -22.13 6.53
C GLY A 460 2.32 -23.10 7.20
N VAL A 461 1.79 -22.75 8.38
CA VAL A 461 0.73 -23.52 9.03
C VAL A 461 -0.61 -23.03 8.50
N LEU A 462 -1.32 -23.87 7.77
CA LEU A 462 -2.60 -23.53 7.15
C LEU A 462 -3.79 -24.05 7.98
N ASP A 463 -4.91 -23.34 7.94
CA ASP A 463 -6.19 -23.78 8.48
C ASP A 463 -6.94 -24.71 7.50
N ASN A 464 -8.15 -25.16 7.88
CA ASN A 464 -8.95 -26.06 7.06
C ASN A 464 -9.43 -25.46 5.72
N SER A 465 -9.37 -24.14 5.57
CA SER A 465 -9.66 -23.45 4.31
C SER A 465 -8.45 -23.37 3.38
N GLY A 466 -7.24 -23.71 3.88
CA GLY A 466 -5.97 -23.49 3.19
C GLY A 466 -5.40 -22.09 3.39
N SER A 467 -5.98 -21.28 4.28
CA SER A 467 -5.47 -19.95 4.64
C SER A 467 -4.37 -20.10 5.67
N GLN A 468 -3.40 -19.18 5.68
CA GLN A 468 -2.44 -19.04 6.77
C GLN A 468 -3.21 -18.92 8.10
N LYS A 469 -2.87 -19.81 9.04
CA LYS A 469 -3.57 -19.97 10.32
C LYS A 469 -3.22 -18.85 11.29
N PHE A 470 -1.96 -18.42 11.29
CA PHE A 470 -1.43 -17.35 12.14
C PHE A 470 -0.87 -16.25 11.26
N ASP A 471 -1.47 -15.06 11.32
CA ASP A 471 -0.95 -13.86 10.67
C ASP A 471 -0.35 -12.91 11.71
N ARG A 472 0.69 -12.15 11.35
CA ARG A 472 1.32 -11.23 12.31
C ARG A 472 0.40 -10.08 12.66
N TRP A 473 -0.51 -9.69 11.78
CA TRP A 473 -1.41 -8.57 12.02
C TRP A 473 -2.27 -8.78 13.26
N GLY A 474 -2.80 -9.98 13.45
CA GLY A 474 -3.62 -10.34 14.60
C GLY A 474 -2.96 -11.25 15.65
N THR A 475 -1.74 -11.75 15.41
CA THR A 475 -1.08 -12.71 16.32
C THR A 475 0.22 -12.13 16.88
N HIS A 476 0.26 -11.95 18.20
CA HIS A 476 1.41 -11.45 18.94
C HIS A 476 1.93 -12.53 19.86
N THR A 477 3.17 -12.96 19.68
CA THR A 477 3.75 -14.01 20.51
C THR A 477 5.27 -14.03 20.47
N VAL A 478 5.83 -14.76 21.45
CA VAL A 478 7.21 -15.23 21.49
C VAL A 478 7.16 -16.75 21.65
N ARG A 479 7.76 -17.50 20.71
CA ARG A 479 7.74 -18.96 20.73
C ARG A 479 8.88 -19.55 21.55
N GLN A 480 8.78 -20.86 21.82
CA GLN A 480 9.75 -21.62 22.60
C GLN A 480 11.20 -21.39 22.17
N GLU A 481 11.48 -21.35 20.87
CA GLU A 481 12.85 -21.19 20.34
C GLU A 481 13.45 -19.84 20.75
N GLN A 482 12.72 -18.75 20.51
CA GLN A 482 13.15 -17.42 20.93
C GLN A 482 13.21 -17.28 22.46
N MET A 483 12.27 -17.87 23.20
CA MET A 483 12.32 -17.87 24.68
C MET A 483 13.56 -18.60 25.20
N ASN A 484 13.91 -19.75 24.60
CA ASN A 484 15.13 -20.49 24.93
C ASN A 484 16.38 -19.66 24.63
N TRP A 485 16.42 -18.96 23.49
CA TRP A 485 17.53 -18.07 23.15
C TRP A 485 17.64 -16.90 24.13
N LEU A 486 16.52 -16.25 24.45
CA LEU A 486 16.49 -15.12 25.39
C LEU A 486 17.08 -15.53 26.73
N TYR A 487 16.67 -16.68 27.28
CA TYR A 487 17.21 -17.21 28.53
C TYR A 487 18.67 -17.66 28.44
N ASN A 488 18.99 -18.58 27.51
CA ASN A 488 20.28 -19.27 27.49
C ASN A 488 21.41 -18.45 26.86
N VAL A 489 21.09 -17.40 26.11
CA VAL A 489 22.06 -16.61 25.34
C VAL A 489 22.00 -15.15 25.75
N ALA A 490 20.89 -14.46 25.53
CA ALA A 490 20.85 -13.00 25.69
C ALA A 490 20.86 -12.55 27.16
N LEU A 491 20.21 -13.29 28.07
CA LEU A 491 20.20 -13.02 29.51
C LEU A 491 21.27 -13.81 30.27
N ALA A 492 22.00 -14.69 29.60
CA ALA A 492 23.04 -15.51 30.19
C ALA A 492 24.36 -14.75 30.32
N ASN A 493 25.03 -14.98 31.46
CA ASN A 493 26.33 -14.44 31.83
C ASN A 493 26.46 -12.92 31.66
N VAL A 494 25.38 -12.16 31.84
CA VAL A 494 25.43 -10.70 31.85
C VAL A 494 26.37 -10.27 32.99
N PRO A 495 27.32 -9.34 32.78
CA PRO A 495 28.15 -8.83 33.88
C PRO A 495 27.31 -8.15 34.96
N VAL A 496 27.73 -8.23 36.22
CA VAL A 496 26.95 -7.71 37.37
C VAL A 496 26.80 -6.19 37.33
N ASP A 497 27.74 -5.49 36.72
CA ASP A 497 27.76 -4.03 36.59
C ASP A 497 27.10 -3.54 35.30
N TYR A 498 26.52 -4.43 34.49
CA TYR A 498 25.76 -4.06 33.30
C TYR A 498 24.31 -3.73 33.64
N HIS A 499 23.71 -2.86 32.83
CA HIS A 499 22.30 -2.52 32.84
C HIS A 499 21.67 -2.98 31.53
N VAL A 500 20.55 -3.68 31.62
CA VAL A 500 19.90 -4.34 30.48
C VAL A 500 18.66 -3.57 30.06
N VAL A 501 18.61 -3.18 28.79
CA VAL A 501 17.42 -2.64 28.13
C VAL A 501 16.83 -3.75 27.27
N VAL A 502 15.52 -3.99 27.41
CA VAL A 502 14.80 -4.95 26.56
C VAL A 502 13.75 -4.20 25.76
N MET A 503 13.61 -4.53 24.49
CA MET A 503 12.68 -3.90 23.57
C MET A 503 11.97 -4.95 22.73
N GLY A 504 10.70 -4.69 22.43
CA GLY A 504 9.93 -5.43 21.43
C GLY A 504 8.76 -4.56 20.98
N HIS A 505 8.05 -4.97 19.93
CA HIS A 505 7.01 -4.13 19.37
C HIS A 505 5.77 -4.04 20.27
N THR A 506 5.29 -5.19 20.77
CA THR A 506 4.06 -5.29 21.55
C THR A 506 4.30 -5.19 23.08
N PRO A 507 3.43 -4.52 23.85
CA PRO A 507 3.51 -4.49 25.32
C PRO A 507 3.42 -5.89 25.95
N LEU A 508 4.30 -6.21 26.90
CA LEU A 508 4.32 -7.54 27.53
C LEU A 508 3.14 -7.82 28.46
N ASN A 509 2.47 -6.76 28.93
CA ASN A 509 1.26 -6.84 29.74
C ASN A 509 -0.02 -6.77 28.91
N ALA A 510 0.06 -6.88 27.57
CA ALA A 510 -1.12 -6.96 26.74
C ALA A 510 -2.01 -8.13 27.20
N ASN A 511 -3.30 -7.86 27.38
CA ASN A 511 -4.31 -8.75 27.95
C ASN A 511 -4.08 -9.25 29.39
N ALA A 512 -3.08 -8.72 30.11
CA ALA A 512 -2.94 -8.94 31.54
C ALA A 512 -3.85 -7.99 32.34
N SER A 513 -4.25 -8.39 33.55
CA SER A 513 -5.00 -7.50 34.45
C SER A 513 -4.24 -6.20 34.72
N GLY A 514 -4.82 -5.07 34.33
CA GLY A 514 -4.19 -3.74 34.47
C GLY A 514 -3.22 -3.37 33.35
N GLY A 515 -3.12 -4.18 32.30
CA GLY A 515 -2.45 -3.84 31.05
C GLY A 515 -3.41 -3.37 29.97
N TRP A 516 -2.88 -3.15 28.77
CA TRP A 516 -3.66 -2.77 27.60
C TRP A 516 -4.44 -3.98 27.06
N HIS A 517 -5.66 -3.74 26.57
CA HIS A 517 -6.57 -4.78 26.09
C HIS A 517 -7.09 -4.43 24.69
N ASP A 518 -6.93 -5.34 23.74
CA ASP A 518 -7.62 -5.30 22.44
C ASP A 518 -8.88 -6.16 22.47
N GLY A 519 -9.91 -5.74 21.73
CA GLY A 519 -11.11 -6.54 21.48
C GLY A 519 -10.87 -7.72 20.53
N ILE A 520 -9.70 -7.79 19.90
CA ILE A 520 -9.29 -8.88 19.02
C ILE A 520 -8.65 -10.00 19.86
N ASN A 521 -9.48 -10.89 20.41
CA ASN A 521 -9.00 -12.13 21.01
C ASN A 521 -9.94 -13.28 20.67
N ASN A 522 -9.45 -14.25 19.89
CA ASN A 522 -10.14 -15.52 19.63
C ASN A 522 -9.36 -16.70 20.23
N ASN A 523 -8.94 -16.53 21.49
CA ASN A 523 -8.42 -17.45 22.49
C ASN A 523 -7.28 -18.44 22.11
N ASP A 524 -7.07 -18.79 20.84
CA ASP A 524 -6.08 -19.80 20.41
C ASP A 524 -5.46 -19.50 19.03
N THR A 525 -5.88 -18.46 18.28
CA THR A 525 -5.37 -18.21 16.91
C THR A 525 -4.99 -16.77 16.63
N ILE A 526 -5.73 -15.82 17.18
CA ILE A 526 -5.54 -14.38 17.02
C ILE A 526 -5.62 -13.79 18.42
N GLY A 527 -4.63 -13.01 18.82
CA GLY A 527 -4.49 -12.47 20.16
C GLY A 527 -3.04 -12.39 20.62
N TYR A 528 -2.88 -12.31 21.94
CA TYR A 528 -1.61 -12.06 22.63
C TYR A 528 -1.23 -13.29 23.43
N HIS A 529 -0.13 -13.93 23.05
CA HIS A 529 0.26 -15.24 23.54
C HIS A 529 1.69 -15.20 24.12
N ASN A 530 1.92 -15.84 25.27
CA ASN A 530 3.23 -15.94 25.95
C ASN A 530 3.90 -14.59 26.37
N LEU A 531 3.29 -13.43 26.13
CA LEU A 531 3.91 -12.13 26.42
C LEU A 531 4.17 -11.90 27.92
N THR A 532 3.22 -12.27 28.78
CA THR A 532 3.43 -12.19 30.25
C THR A 532 4.49 -13.18 30.74
N LEU A 533 4.66 -14.32 30.06
CA LEU A 533 5.74 -15.27 30.38
C LEU A 533 7.12 -14.68 30.07
N VAL A 534 7.23 -13.83 29.04
CA VAL A 534 8.45 -13.04 28.81
C VAL A 534 8.67 -12.06 29.97
N ALA A 535 7.63 -11.35 30.41
CA ALA A 535 7.75 -10.44 31.55
C ALA A 535 8.17 -11.17 32.84
N ASP A 536 7.64 -12.36 33.09
CA ASP A 536 8.02 -13.20 34.23
C ASP A 536 9.48 -13.67 34.14
N LEU A 537 9.98 -14.05 32.95
CA LEU A 537 11.40 -14.34 32.73
C LEU A 537 12.28 -13.14 33.08
N LEU A 538 11.90 -11.95 32.62
CA LEU A 538 12.63 -10.70 32.87
C LEU A 538 12.62 -10.32 34.35
N CYS A 539 11.50 -10.55 35.05
CA CYS A 539 11.43 -10.37 36.51
C CYS A 539 12.37 -11.34 37.24
N ALA A 540 12.40 -12.61 36.84
CA ALA A 540 13.31 -13.58 37.44
C ALA A 540 14.79 -13.25 37.18
N PHE A 541 15.12 -12.73 35.99
CA PHE A 541 16.45 -12.21 35.67
C PHE A 541 16.84 -11.03 36.55
N ARG A 542 15.95 -10.04 36.70
CA ARG A 542 16.13 -8.87 37.58
C ARG A 542 16.41 -9.33 39.02
N ASP A 543 15.62 -10.27 39.51
CA ASP A 543 15.64 -10.70 40.90
C ASP A 543 16.70 -11.78 41.20
N GLY A 544 17.30 -12.37 40.17
CA GLY A 544 18.24 -13.48 40.31
C GLY A 544 17.58 -14.75 40.85
N SER A 545 16.31 -14.97 40.50
CA SER A 545 15.47 -16.03 41.04
C SER A 545 15.24 -17.16 40.02
N LYS A 546 14.41 -18.13 40.41
CA LYS A 546 13.92 -19.19 39.52
C LYS A 546 12.49 -18.87 39.08
N VAL A 547 12.14 -19.27 37.87
CA VAL A 547 10.77 -19.21 37.37
C VAL A 547 10.47 -20.40 36.46
N GLU A 548 9.28 -20.96 36.59
CA GLU A 548 8.73 -21.96 35.68
C GLU A 548 7.74 -21.27 34.75
N LEU A 549 8.01 -21.31 33.44
CA LEU A 549 7.22 -20.67 32.41
C LEU A 549 6.52 -21.74 31.60
N ASN A 550 5.20 -21.79 31.69
CA ASN A 550 4.39 -22.83 31.07
C ASN A 550 3.18 -22.22 30.35
N SER A 551 3.09 -22.44 29.04
CA SER A 551 1.88 -22.20 28.25
C SER A 551 1.32 -23.52 27.78
N THR A 552 0.04 -23.77 28.12
CA THR A 552 -0.72 -24.95 27.69
C THR A 552 -1.52 -24.70 26.42
N GLU A 553 -1.38 -23.52 25.80
CA GLU A 553 -2.05 -23.21 24.54
C GLU A 553 -1.52 -24.11 23.44
N ALA A 554 -2.41 -24.84 22.77
CA ALA A 554 -2.02 -25.87 21.82
C ALA A 554 -1.21 -25.32 20.62
N ASN A 555 -1.48 -24.06 20.24
CA ASN A 555 -0.84 -23.40 19.10
C ASN A 555 0.43 -22.63 19.47
N PHE A 556 0.60 -22.26 20.74
CA PHE A 556 1.77 -21.52 21.25
C PHE A 556 2.35 -22.17 22.51
N PRO A 557 2.62 -23.50 22.49
CA PRO A 557 3.10 -24.19 23.68
C PRO A 557 4.47 -23.65 24.09
N LEU A 558 4.66 -23.51 25.39
CA LEU A 558 5.92 -23.06 25.97
C LEU A 558 6.15 -23.82 27.28
N ASN A 559 7.36 -24.33 27.45
CA ASN A 559 7.82 -24.93 28.70
C ASN A 559 9.31 -24.60 28.90
N LEU A 560 9.62 -23.83 29.93
CA LEU A 560 10.98 -23.46 30.29
C LEU A 560 11.10 -23.31 31.82
N GLU A 561 12.08 -24.00 32.41
CA GLU A 561 12.54 -23.70 33.77
C GLU A 561 13.79 -22.81 33.65
N ALA A 562 13.66 -21.56 34.10
CA ALA A 562 14.77 -20.61 34.12
C ALA A 562 15.31 -20.46 35.55
N ASP A 563 16.63 -20.61 35.71
CA ASP A 563 17.33 -20.45 36.99
C ASP A 563 18.45 -19.41 36.87
N PHE A 564 18.23 -18.23 37.45
CA PHE A 564 19.23 -17.15 37.52
C PHE A 564 19.99 -17.12 38.86
N THR A 565 19.77 -18.07 39.78
CA THR A 565 20.36 -18.02 41.13
C THR A 565 21.88 -18.04 41.13
N LYS A 566 22.50 -18.73 40.17
CA LYS A 566 23.96 -18.74 40.00
C LYS A 566 24.50 -17.44 39.42
N GLN A 567 23.76 -16.82 38.50
CA GLN A 567 24.11 -15.52 37.93
C GLN A 567 23.94 -14.40 38.97
N GLY A 568 22.92 -14.53 39.82
CA GLY A 568 22.45 -13.49 40.74
C GLY A 568 21.63 -12.40 40.02
N PRO A 569 21.08 -11.44 40.77
CA PRO A 569 20.26 -10.36 40.24
C PRO A 569 21.04 -9.48 39.25
N ARG A 570 20.32 -8.85 38.32
CA ARG A 570 20.87 -7.93 37.32
C ARG A 570 20.05 -6.66 37.21
N ASN A 571 20.72 -5.57 36.80
CA ASN A 571 20.04 -4.30 36.61
C ASN A 571 19.23 -4.37 35.31
N LEU A 572 17.91 -4.39 35.43
CA LEU A 572 16.98 -4.35 34.30
C LEU A 572 16.36 -2.95 34.24
N VAL A 573 16.66 -2.21 33.16
CA VAL A 573 16.20 -0.83 32.96
C VAL A 573 14.68 -0.76 32.76
N GLY A 574 14.14 -1.71 32.01
CA GLY A 574 12.73 -1.78 31.67
C GLY A 574 12.52 -2.47 30.32
N TYR A 575 11.25 -2.62 29.96
CA TYR A 575 10.81 -3.07 28.64
C TYR A 575 10.25 -1.89 27.85
N PHE A 576 10.73 -1.68 26.63
CA PHE A 576 10.32 -0.57 25.77
C PHE A 576 9.56 -1.08 24.55
N CYS A 577 8.44 -0.44 24.18
CA CYS A 577 7.57 -0.90 23.10
C CYS A 577 6.75 0.21 22.43
N GLY A 578 5.97 -0.17 21.40
CA GLY A 578 5.04 0.66 20.62
C GLY A 578 3.68 -0.02 20.51
N HIS A 579 3.18 -0.22 19.29
CA HIS A 579 1.97 -1.00 18.92
C HIS A 579 0.63 -0.33 19.28
N THR A 580 0.47 0.14 20.52
CA THR A 580 -0.81 0.70 20.99
C THR A 580 -1.03 2.14 20.56
N HIS A 581 0.00 2.76 19.96
CA HIS A 581 0.09 4.19 19.63
C HIS A 581 -0.03 5.11 20.86
N GLN A 582 0.16 4.57 22.06
CA GLN A 582 0.10 5.31 23.31
C GLN A 582 1.47 5.79 23.75
N ASP A 583 1.46 6.77 24.65
CA ASP A 583 2.65 7.32 25.27
C ASP A 583 2.55 7.11 26.78
N GLU A 584 2.62 5.85 27.21
CA GLU A 584 2.30 5.43 28.58
C GLU A 584 3.45 4.67 29.26
N ILE A 585 3.49 4.73 30.60
CA ILE A 585 4.33 3.85 31.41
C ILE A 585 3.40 3.03 32.29
N THR A 586 3.38 1.73 32.06
CA THR A 586 2.66 0.77 32.89
C THR A 586 3.65 -0.11 33.66
N THR A 587 3.15 -0.94 34.58
CA THR A 587 4.02 -1.86 35.33
C THR A 587 3.40 -3.26 35.40
N TYR A 588 4.26 -4.27 35.42
CA TYR A 588 3.89 -5.67 35.61
C TYR A 588 4.90 -6.33 36.54
N ASN A 589 4.49 -6.81 37.73
CA ASN A 589 5.41 -7.41 38.72
C ASN A 589 6.67 -6.55 39.01
N GLY A 590 6.49 -5.23 39.05
CA GLY A 590 7.56 -4.25 39.26
C GLY A 590 8.48 -4.03 38.04
N LEU A 591 8.25 -4.69 36.91
CA LEU A 591 8.86 -4.36 35.63
C LEU A 591 8.14 -3.15 35.04
N SER A 592 8.90 -2.10 34.72
CA SER A 592 8.39 -0.96 33.95
C SER A 592 8.23 -1.35 32.49
N ILE A 593 7.03 -1.13 31.94
CA ILE A 593 6.72 -1.26 30.51
C ILE A 593 6.50 0.15 29.97
N VAL A 594 7.36 0.58 29.08
CA VAL A 594 7.46 1.95 28.56
C VAL A 594 7.01 1.95 27.11
N GLU A 595 5.79 2.40 26.88
CA GLU A 595 5.22 2.61 25.56
C GLU A 595 5.61 3.99 25.05
N VAL A 596 6.16 4.04 23.84
CA VAL A 596 6.50 5.28 23.14
C VAL A 596 5.48 5.49 22.03
N ALA A 597 5.01 6.73 21.89
CA ALA A 597 4.02 7.12 20.90
C ALA A 597 4.38 6.70 19.45
N CYS A 598 3.35 6.64 18.60
CA CYS A 598 3.52 6.33 17.19
C CYS A 598 4.05 7.53 16.36
N SER A 599 4.88 7.22 15.37
CA SER A 599 5.36 8.23 14.43
C SER A 599 4.33 8.57 13.36
N VAL A 600 3.52 7.60 12.91
CA VAL A 600 2.46 7.84 11.92
C VAL A 600 1.51 8.94 12.36
N PHE A 601 1.15 9.83 11.45
CA PHE A 601 0.14 10.85 11.70
C PHE A 601 -1.26 10.30 11.37
N TYR A 602 -2.21 10.49 12.30
CA TYR A 602 -3.64 10.33 12.03
C TYR A 602 -4.37 11.65 12.30
N ASP A 603 -5.11 12.17 11.32
CA ASP A 603 -5.84 13.46 11.42
C ASP A 603 -6.93 13.47 12.51
N ASN A 604 -7.32 12.29 13.01
CA ASN A 604 -8.28 12.15 14.11
C ASN A 604 -7.66 12.29 15.51
N PHE A 605 -6.33 12.41 15.64
CA PHE A 605 -5.71 12.69 16.92
C PHE A 605 -5.87 14.17 17.28
N LYS A 606 -6.68 14.45 18.30
CA LYS A 606 -7.10 15.81 18.73
C LYS A 606 -5.97 16.80 19.09
N SER A 607 -4.70 16.39 19.03
CA SER A 607 -3.52 17.18 19.41
C SER A 607 -2.31 17.03 18.47
N ARG A 608 -2.49 16.42 17.29
CA ARG A 608 -1.45 16.36 16.25
C ARG A 608 -1.85 17.27 15.09
N PHE A 609 -0.88 18.02 14.55
CA PHE A 609 -1.13 18.95 13.45
C PHE A 609 -0.07 18.78 12.37
N VAL A 610 -0.53 18.61 11.13
CA VAL A 610 0.33 18.55 9.95
C VAL A 610 1.20 19.81 9.86
N ASP A 611 2.43 19.64 9.37
CA ASP A 611 3.42 20.70 9.20
C ASP A 611 3.81 21.42 10.52
N THR A 612 3.70 20.70 11.63
CA THR A 612 4.20 21.10 12.95
C THR A 612 5.01 19.94 13.56
N PRO A 613 5.86 20.19 14.58
CA PRO A 613 6.55 19.10 15.27
C PRO A 613 5.64 17.99 15.80
N SER A 614 4.39 18.29 16.17
CA SER A 614 3.46 17.27 16.69
C SER A 614 2.89 16.35 15.62
N GLU A 615 3.22 16.56 14.33
CA GLU A 615 2.89 15.59 13.29
C GLU A 615 3.66 14.27 13.44
N ASP A 616 4.79 14.29 14.13
CA ASP A 616 5.66 13.13 14.41
C ASP A 616 5.69 12.84 15.91
N GLY A 617 6.07 11.62 16.28
CA GLY A 617 6.06 11.12 17.65
C GLY A 617 7.05 9.99 17.82
N PHE A 618 8.08 10.21 18.63
CA PHE A 618 9.07 9.20 19.02
C PHE A 618 9.85 9.71 20.24
N ALA A 619 10.80 8.92 20.77
CA ALA A 619 11.57 9.33 21.94
C ALA A 619 13.06 9.06 21.84
N ILE A 620 13.84 9.90 22.52
CA ILE A 620 15.27 9.74 22.76
C ILE A 620 15.41 9.34 24.23
N VAL A 621 15.92 8.15 24.50
CA VAL A 621 16.02 7.60 25.85
C VAL A 621 17.47 7.59 26.31
N GLN A 622 17.73 8.19 27.48
CA GLN A 622 19.04 8.12 28.13
C GLN A 622 18.99 7.22 29.36
N VAL A 623 19.93 6.28 29.45
CA VAL A 623 20.09 5.40 30.61
C VAL A 623 21.18 5.98 31.52
N ASP A 624 20.74 6.51 32.65
CA ASP A 624 21.59 6.90 33.76
C ASP A 624 21.82 5.68 34.66
N THR A 625 22.96 5.03 34.45
CA THR A 625 23.38 3.85 35.21
C THR A 625 23.76 4.19 36.65
N GLU A 626 24.22 5.42 36.92
CA GLU A 626 24.64 5.84 38.25
C GLU A 626 23.44 6.06 39.17
N ASN A 627 22.41 6.76 38.67
CA ASN A 627 21.19 7.05 39.41
C ASN A 627 20.08 6.01 39.22
N ARG A 628 20.35 4.96 38.43
CA ARG A 628 19.39 3.92 38.02
C ARG A 628 18.07 4.50 37.53
N LYS A 629 18.19 5.37 36.52
CA LYS A 629 17.07 6.09 35.93
C LYS A 629 17.15 6.05 34.41
N ALA A 630 16.02 5.85 33.74
CA ALA A 630 15.91 6.11 32.32
C ALA A 630 15.13 7.42 32.12
N HIS A 631 15.72 8.33 31.35
CA HIS A 631 15.12 9.60 30.95
C HIS A 631 14.58 9.44 29.54
N ILE A 632 13.26 9.56 29.38
CA ILE A 632 12.59 9.48 28.07
C ILE A 632 12.35 10.93 27.64
N HIS A 633 13.04 11.38 26.61
CA HIS A 633 12.87 12.71 26.03
C HIS A 633 11.95 12.57 24.82
N GLY A 634 10.69 13.00 24.97
CA GLY A 634 9.70 12.92 23.90
C GLY A 634 10.00 13.94 22.80
N PHE A 635 9.81 13.53 21.54
CA PHE A 635 9.84 14.38 20.36
C PHE A 635 8.43 14.61 19.83
N GLY A 636 8.10 15.86 19.54
CA GLY A 636 6.84 16.20 18.87
C GLY A 636 5.63 15.87 19.72
N TYR A 637 4.86 14.86 19.30
CA TYR A 637 3.68 14.39 20.02
C TYR A 637 4.01 13.59 21.30
N SER A 638 5.19 12.96 21.37
CA SER A 638 5.58 12.18 22.54
C SER A 638 5.98 13.09 23.71
N GLN A 639 5.68 12.65 24.93
CA GLN A 639 5.92 13.34 26.18
C GLN A 639 7.22 12.88 26.83
N SER A 640 7.94 13.85 27.41
CA SER A 640 9.10 13.53 28.25
C SER A 640 8.66 12.92 29.59
N ARG A 641 9.25 11.78 29.93
CA ARG A 641 8.92 10.94 31.10
C ARG A 641 10.19 10.37 31.71
N SER A 642 10.08 9.68 32.84
CA SER A 642 11.22 8.96 33.40
C SER A 642 10.80 7.76 34.23
N VAL A 643 11.61 6.71 34.22
CA VAL A 643 11.43 5.53 35.08
C VAL A 643 12.69 5.30 35.92
N SER A 644 12.48 4.96 37.18
CA SER A 644 13.53 4.42 38.05
C SER A 644 13.44 2.90 38.05
N TYR A 645 14.58 2.23 38.16
CA TYR A 645 14.64 0.77 38.03
C TYR A 645 15.62 0.11 38.98
#